data_AF-A0A944UIM2-F1
#
_entry.id   AF-A0A944UIM2-F1
#
_cell.length_a   1.000
_cell.length_b   1.000
_cell.length_c   1.000
_cell.angle_alpha   90.00
_cell.angle_beta   90.00
_cell.angle_gamma   90.00
#
_symmetry.space_group_name_H-M   'P 1'
#
loop_
_entity.id
_entity.type
_entity.pdbx_description
1 polymer ?
#
loop_
_entity_poly.entity_id
_entity_poly.type
_entity_poly.pdbx_seq_one_letter_code
_entity_poly.pdbx_strand_id
1 'polypeptide(L)'
;MESLKKTKLGSVVLLPISFVLGVLGLGSPVFFSTVSEDTLQDVGQGSKTIDQEIVRQLRQNNLGPAEMLLPLTSLTKKKEFGDAIQKKKEDHPELAISGGGSIFDMLTFKDYFGGLDQYNLKRGRFEAFFVYNRATTRGDLWDRLSKNSSNDNVQALLKGIPKEGRPGNFWARVLGDPRVSSFPGVKIAELKGFPFFPGRRVVLSVGVRFPGEFDQNASEAEIRDLCIKDARSFLTDFSSKAEIFTIQRKAPDAVVEKSDGNTSSLKIDFADIGRNAGMLKVGKLDDGGYAVIVGGIVNNQGEFEKHGRWLPYPILIPMMVGTAMSIEKEYFSSDTAYEIGRLSQNMLKGDFQSKERIRSFYWAAHQLARKMNLMQMAELTQTCSDLQAVFDLSALIRMRNRPLSEAIGKIKSAEQELGFLPIDQREEGRNKLRQLIEEKKLVQKKFEDELRIIYGATLLSVDPSGLLNYIESYPVFERDGDKVAAVSALEDVSHAMSFGSDALSHLISRSKPINKKGFLSSIVNPLFPLFGGKILTFLSHSYRGSALFIKIFLLVSALLVFFVFIANILPKPSHHRSNSHFFLRWTVKLSGSIFVALIIVLSLEPNLLHTPRGQISVAGFDFALANLLAYANEESMADQNLTIVTAIIAGAFLLVQIVIFMICLSRISQVKNEELKPGLKLSLLDNEENLFDLGLYVGLGGTVLSLILLLILDVKQDALIGAYTSTLFGILFVAALKIFVVRPYRNHLLVKQDGEKRYES
;
A
#
# COMPACT_ATOMS: atom_id res chain seq x y z
N MET A 1 35.58 4.22 58.91
CA MET A 1 34.11 4.46 58.87
C MET A 1 33.75 5.70 58.04
N GLU A 2 34.58 6.75 57.97
CA GLU A 2 34.32 7.96 57.18
C GLU A 2 34.41 7.80 55.64
N SER A 3 35.31 6.95 55.11
CA SER A 3 35.41 6.74 53.65
C SER A 3 34.20 6.00 53.06
N LEU A 4 33.55 5.14 53.86
CA LEU A 4 32.31 4.42 53.53
C LEU A 4 31.08 5.36 53.53
N LYS A 5 31.06 6.41 54.36
CA LYS A 5 30.01 7.44 54.31
C LYS A 5 30.17 8.37 53.10
N LYS A 6 31.41 8.76 52.74
CA LYS A 6 31.68 9.57 51.53
C LYS A 6 31.31 8.85 50.22
N THR A 7 31.57 7.55 50.12
CA THR A 7 31.19 6.74 48.92
C THR A 7 29.69 6.55 48.79
N LYS A 8 28.95 6.38 49.90
CA LYS A 8 27.48 6.32 49.88
C LYS A 8 26.83 7.67 49.52
N LEU A 9 27.38 8.80 49.99
CA LEU A 9 26.87 10.12 49.60
C LEU A 9 27.09 10.42 48.11
N GLY A 10 28.27 10.09 47.58
CA GLY A 10 28.58 10.25 46.15
C GLY A 10 27.73 9.35 45.25
N SER A 11 27.30 8.17 45.73
CA SER A 11 26.40 7.31 44.95
C SER A 11 24.98 7.85 44.86
N VAL A 12 24.49 8.60 45.85
CA VAL A 12 23.13 9.19 45.82
C VAL A 12 22.97 10.18 44.66
N VAL A 13 24.05 10.86 44.24
CA VAL A 13 24.06 11.78 43.09
C VAL A 13 23.97 11.05 41.74
N LEU A 14 24.26 9.75 41.68
CA LEU A 14 24.18 8.98 40.43
C LEU A 14 22.74 8.68 39.99
N LEU A 15 21.79 8.60 40.95
CA LEU A 15 20.38 8.35 40.66
C LEU A 15 19.72 9.49 39.86
N PRO A 16 19.83 10.78 40.24
CA PRO A 16 19.28 11.87 39.44
C PRO A 16 19.95 11.98 38.06
N ILE A 17 21.25 11.68 37.95
CA ILE A 17 21.94 11.66 36.65
C ILE A 17 21.38 10.55 35.75
N SER A 18 21.21 9.34 36.29
CA SER A 18 20.59 8.22 35.56
C SER A 18 19.14 8.55 35.15
N PHE A 19 18.38 9.20 36.02
CA PHE A 19 17.01 9.65 35.74
C PHE A 19 16.96 10.65 34.58
N VAL A 20 17.80 11.69 34.59
CA VAL A 20 17.85 12.68 33.51
C VAL A 20 18.26 12.04 32.17
N LEU A 21 19.28 11.18 32.17
CA LEU A 21 19.71 10.47 30.96
C LEU A 21 18.62 9.51 30.44
N GLY A 22 17.90 8.84 31.35
CA GLY A 22 16.79 7.96 31.02
C GLY A 22 15.61 8.71 30.40
N VAL A 23 15.25 9.87 30.97
CA VAL A 23 14.21 10.76 30.43
C VAL A 23 14.58 11.27 29.04
N LEU A 24 15.85 11.67 28.83
CA LEU A 24 16.33 12.11 27.52
C LEU A 24 16.36 10.98 26.48
N GLY A 25 16.78 9.78 26.86
CA GLY A 25 16.82 8.61 25.98
C GLY A 25 15.42 8.10 25.61
N LEU A 26 14.52 8.00 26.58
CA LEU A 26 13.14 7.52 26.35
C LEU A 26 12.27 8.56 25.64
N GLY A 27 12.43 9.84 25.97
CA GLY A 27 11.66 10.92 25.36
C GLY A 27 12.14 11.34 23.96
N SER A 28 13.32 10.86 23.51
CA SER A 28 13.81 11.14 22.16
C SER A 28 12.82 10.65 21.09
N PRO A 29 12.28 11.55 20.24
CA PRO A 29 11.17 11.26 19.33
C PRO A 29 11.67 10.64 18.01
N VAL A 30 12.56 9.66 18.12
CA VAL A 30 13.17 8.93 17.00
C VAL A 30 12.86 7.46 17.16
N PHE A 31 12.30 6.84 16.12
CA PHE A 31 11.94 5.43 16.09
C PHE A 31 12.53 4.75 14.85
N PHE A 32 12.64 3.42 14.84
CA PHE A 32 13.18 2.63 13.73
C PHE A 32 12.11 2.33 12.67
N SER A 33 10.94 1.92 13.11
CA SER A 33 9.84 1.45 12.25
C SER A 33 8.71 2.48 12.08
N THR A 34 8.62 3.46 12.98
CA THR A 34 7.53 4.45 13.04
C THR A 34 8.04 5.89 12.95
N VAL A 35 7.14 6.85 12.71
CA VAL A 35 7.38 8.29 12.82
C VAL A 35 6.75 8.81 14.11
N SER A 36 7.44 9.69 14.84
CA SER A 36 6.90 10.23 16.08
C SER A 36 5.97 11.42 15.82
N GLU A 37 4.92 11.53 16.62
CA GLU A 37 3.99 12.66 16.55
C GLU A 37 4.68 14.00 16.83
N ASP A 38 5.60 14.04 17.80
CA ASP A 38 6.33 15.26 18.16
C ASP A 38 7.23 15.76 17.00
N THR A 39 7.81 14.86 16.20
CA THR A 39 8.54 15.27 14.98
C THR A 39 7.62 15.85 13.91
N LEU A 40 6.42 15.30 13.75
CA LEU A 40 5.44 15.85 12.80
C LEU A 40 4.96 17.22 13.25
N GLN A 41 4.73 17.41 14.56
CA GLN A 41 4.35 18.70 15.12
C GLN A 41 5.45 19.75 14.92
N ASP A 42 6.72 19.40 15.15
CA ASP A 42 7.85 20.32 14.97
C ASP A 42 8.09 20.65 13.49
N VAL A 43 8.02 19.67 12.58
CA VAL A 43 8.17 19.90 11.13
C VAL A 43 6.99 20.69 10.58
N GLY A 44 5.79 20.50 11.13
CA GLY A 44 4.59 21.22 10.72
C GLY A 44 4.53 22.67 11.21
N GLN A 45 5.35 23.07 12.19
CA GLN A 45 5.33 24.44 12.73
C GLN A 45 5.61 25.48 11.64
N GLY A 46 4.64 26.36 11.40
CA GLY A 46 4.74 27.43 10.40
C GLY A 46 4.36 27.01 8.98
N SER A 47 4.03 25.74 8.76
CA SER A 47 3.54 25.24 7.46
C SER A 47 2.04 25.54 7.24
N LYS A 48 1.57 25.36 6.01
CA LYS A 48 0.17 25.65 5.65
C LYS A 48 -0.76 24.63 6.30
N THR A 49 -1.82 25.12 6.97
CA THR A 49 -2.82 24.27 7.63
C THR A 49 -4.12 24.19 6.83
N ILE A 50 -4.95 23.17 7.09
CA ILE A 50 -6.28 23.02 6.47
C ILE A 50 -7.14 24.28 6.69
N ASP A 51 -7.08 24.87 7.88
CA ASP A 51 -7.82 26.10 8.20
C ASP A 51 -7.41 27.27 7.28
N GLN A 52 -6.12 27.43 7.02
CA GLN A 52 -5.63 28.48 6.10
C GLN A 52 -6.05 28.19 4.66
N GLU A 53 -6.05 26.92 4.27
CA GLU A 53 -6.46 26.50 2.94
C GLU A 53 -7.96 26.73 2.69
N ILE A 54 -8.83 26.44 3.66
CA ILE A 54 -10.25 26.81 3.57
C ILE A 54 -10.44 28.32 3.45
N VAL A 55 -9.68 29.12 4.20
CA VAL A 55 -9.76 30.57 4.07
C VAL A 55 -9.36 31.02 2.67
N ARG A 56 -8.34 30.39 2.04
CA ARG A 56 -7.99 30.64 0.63
C ARG A 56 -9.16 30.30 -0.29
N GLN A 57 -9.74 29.12 -0.14
CA GLN A 57 -10.85 28.66 -0.97
C GLN A 57 -12.10 29.55 -0.81
N LEU A 58 -12.44 29.95 0.41
CA LEU A 58 -13.55 30.85 0.69
C LEU A 58 -13.32 32.26 0.11
N ARG A 59 -12.08 32.77 0.11
CA ARG A 59 -11.74 34.05 -0.53
C ARG A 59 -11.89 33.98 -2.05
N GLN A 60 -11.58 32.85 -2.65
CA GLN A 60 -11.73 32.61 -4.09
C GLN A 60 -13.16 32.21 -4.49
N ASN A 61 -14.11 32.18 -3.55
CA ASN A 61 -15.49 31.71 -3.75
C ASN A 61 -15.59 30.25 -4.20
N ASN A 62 -14.60 29.43 -3.87
CA ASN A 62 -14.56 27.99 -4.15
C ASN A 62 -15.32 27.21 -3.06
N LEU A 63 -16.66 27.23 -3.15
CA LEU A 63 -17.55 26.63 -2.14
C LEU A 63 -17.42 25.10 -2.03
N GLY A 64 -17.26 24.41 -3.16
CA GLY A 64 -17.13 22.95 -3.23
C GLY A 64 -15.87 22.43 -2.55
N PRO A 65 -14.67 22.95 -2.88
CA PRO A 65 -13.44 22.65 -2.14
C PRO A 65 -13.59 22.95 -0.64
N ALA A 66 -14.15 24.10 -0.27
CA ALA A 66 -14.36 24.48 1.13
C ALA A 66 -15.29 23.50 1.88
N GLU A 67 -16.38 23.05 1.25
CA GLU A 67 -17.30 22.06 1.81
C GLU A 67 -16.62 20.70 2.05
N MET A 68 -15.68 20.32 1.16
CA MET A 68 -14.97 19.05 1.27
C MET A 68 -13.92 19.05 2.38
N LEU A 69 -13.33 20.21 2.67
CA LEU A 69 -12.35 20.40 3.74
C LEU A 69 -13.01 20.67 5.11
N LEU A 70 -14.24 21.18 5.14
CA LEU A 70 -14.94 21.59 6.37
C LEU A 70 -14.96 20.53 7.49
N PRO A 71 -15.14 19.21 7.21
CA PRO A 71 -15.12 18.21 8.26
C PRO A 71 -13.76 18.02 8.92
N LEU A 72 -12.67 18.39 8.23
CA LEU A 72 -11.28 18.22 8.64
C LEU A 72 -10.72 19.43 9.42
N THR A 73 -11.49 20.52 9.56
CA THR A 73 -11.04 21.72 10.28
C THR A 73 -11.03 21.55 11.78
N SER A 74 -10.34 22.47 12.45
CA SER A 74 -10.45 22.64 13.89
C SER A 74 -11.92 22.80 14.36
N LEU A 75 -12.27 22.13 15.46
CA LEU A 75 -13.64 22.13 16.00
C LEU A 75 -14.17 23.54 16.32
N THR A 76 -13.27 24.46 16.68
CA THR A 76 -13.60 25.85 17.04
C THR A 76 -14.08 26.67 15.84
N LYS A 77 -13.45 26.50 14.66
CA LYS A 77 -13.77 27.28 13.45
C LYS A 77 -14.77 26.59 12.51
N LYS A 78 -15.03 25.30 12.71
CA LYS A 78 -15.94 24.52 11.88
C LYS A 78 -17.33 25.16 11.75
N LYS A 79 -17.87 25.71 12.85
CA LYS A 79 -19.18 26.38 12.83
C LYS A 79 -19.13 27.69 12.03
N GLU A 80 -18.11 28.51 12.27
CA GLU A 80 -17.91 29.79 11.56
C GLU A 80 -17.79 29.58 10.04
N PHE A 81 -16.95 28.62 9.61
CA PHE A 81 -16.79 28.29 8.19
C PHE A 81 -18.07 27.69 7.60
N GLY A 82 -18.79 26.85 8.36
CA GLY A 82 -20.07 26.29 7.93
C GLY A 82 -21.12 27.36 7.66
N ASP A 83 -21.27 28.32 8.58
CA ASP A 83 -22.20 29.43 8.44
C ASP A 83 -21.81 30.34 7.25
N ALA A 84 -20.51 30.57 7.02
CA ALA A 84 -20.02 31.34 5.88
C ALA A 84 -20.30 30.65 4.53
N ILE A 85 -20.13 29.32 4.44
CA ILE A 85 -20.45 28.54 3.24
C ILE A 85 -21.95 28.59 2.96
N GLN A 86 -22.77 28.37 3.99
CA GLN A 86 -24.23 28.36 3.87
C GLN A 86 -24.76 29.71 3.41
N LYS A 87 -24.28 30.81 4.00
CA LYS A 87 -24.66 32.17 3.59
C LYS A 87 -24.33 32.44 2.12
N LYS A 88 -23.13 32.09 1.66
CA LYS A 88 -22.74 32.26 0.25
C LYS A 88 -23.58 31.41 -0.72
N LYS A 89 -24.03 30.24 -0.28
CA LYS A 89 -24.91 29.35 -1.07
C LYS A 89 -26.32 29.93 -1.22
N GLU A 90 -26.82 30.61 -0.19
CA GLU A 90 -28.10 31.32 -0.20
C GLU A 90 -28.02 32.58 -1.08
N ASP A 91 -26.93 33.35 -0.96
CA ASP A 91 -26.71 34.56 -1.76
C ASP A 91 -26.51 34.24 -3.26
N HIS A 92 -25.83 33.13 -3.57
CA HIS A 92 -25.50 32.73 -4.94
C HIS A 92 -25.71 31.22 -5.18
N PRO A 93 -26.95 30.79 -5.51
CA PRO A 93 -27.27 29.38 -5.73
C PRO A 93 -26.53 28.75 -6.93
N GLU A 94 -26.02 29.58 -7.86
CA GLU A 94 -25.25 29.10 -9.03
C GLU A 94 -23.91 28.49 -8.62
N LEU A 95 -23.27 29.06 -7.60
CA LEU A 95 -21.99 28.58 -7.06
C LEU A 95 -22.12 27.19 -6.41
N ALA A 96 -23.33 26.82 -5.97
CA ALA A 96 -23.61 25.49 -5.45
C ALA A 96 -23.48 24.40 -6.53
N ILE A 97 -23.79 24.74 -7.79
CA ILE A 97 -23.75 23.78 -8.91
C ILE A 97 -22.33 23.62 -9.45
N SER A 98 -21.61 24.73 -9.67
CA SER A 98 -20.23 24.67 -10.15
C SER A 98 -19.25 24.17 -9.08
N GLY A 99 -19.64 24.26 -7.80
CA GLY A 99 -18.73 24.07 -6.67
C GLY A 99 -17.85 25.29 -6.41
N GLY A 100 -18.24 26.47 -6.91
CA GLY A 100 -17.54 27.73 -6.71
C GLY A 100 -16.99 28.36 -7.99
N GLY A 101 -16.31 29.50 -7.83
CA GLY A 101 -15.65 30.21 -8.92
C GLY A 101 -15.56 31.73 -8.72
N SER A 102 -14.54 32.32 -9.34
CA SER A 102 -14.44 33.77 -9.55
C SER A 102 -15.61 34.27 -10.42
N ILE A 103 -15.79 35.59 -10.53
CA ILE A 103 -16.79 36.18 -11.45
C ILE A 103 -16.56 35.68 -12.90
N PHE A 104 -15.31 35.43 -13.29
CA PHE A 104 -14.95 34.89 -14.61
C PHE A 104 -15.36 33.43 -14.81
N ASP A 105 -15.29 32.61 -13.76
CA ASP A 105 -15.75 31.22 -13.80
C ASP A 105 -17.27 31.16 -13.82
N MET A 106 -17.95 32.10 -13.17
CA MET A 106 -19.40 32.24 -13.20
C MET A 106 -19.91 32.68 -14.59
N LEU A 107 -19.22 33.65 -15.21
CA LEU A 107 -19.47 34.04 -16.61
C LEU A 107 -19.19 32.87 -17.55
N THR A 108 -18.05 32.20 -17.40
CA THR A 108 -17.73 30.99 -18.16
C THR A 108 -18.79 29.91 -17.93
N PHE A 109 -19.28 29.72 -16.71
CA PHE A 109 -20.29 28.72 -16.41
C PHE A 109 -21.61 29.07 -17.11
N LYS A 110 -22.03 30.33 -17.03
CA LYS A 110 -23.24 30.82 -17.71
C LYS A 110 -23.11 30.73 -19.23
N ASP A 111 -21.94 31.09 -19.77
CA ASP A 111 -21.64 31.11 -21.20
C ASP A 111 -21.56 29.68 -21.78
N TYR A 112 -20.85 28.77 -21.12
CA TYR A 112 -20.60 27.41 -21.61
C TYR A 112 -21.71 26.43 -21.26
N PHE A 113 -22.41 26.61 -20.14
CA PHE A 113 -23.48 25.70 -19.70
C PHE A 113 -24.89 26.27 -19.91
N GLY A 114 -25.03 27.54 -20.33
CA GLY A 114 -26.31 28.17 -20.63
C GLY A 114 -27.16 28.44 -19.37
N GLY A 115 -26.52 28.87 -18.29
CA GLY A 115 -27.14 29.25 -17.00
C GLY A 115 -27.39 28.10 -16.00
N LEU A 116 -28.05 28.45 -14.89
CA LEU A 116 -28.45 27.54 -13.81
C LEU A 116 -29.23 26.32 -14.31
N ASP A 117 -28.67 25.13 -14.12
CA ASP A 117 -29.41 23.89 -14.38
C ASP A 117 -30.38 23.59 -13.24
N GLN A 118 -31.58 24.18 -13.30
CA GLN A 118 -32.64 23.98 -12.32
C GLN A 118 -33.02 22.50 -12.14
N TYR A 119 -32.82 21.67 -13.16
CA TYR A 119 -33.10 20.23 -13.07
C TYR A 119 -32.11 19.50 -12.16
N ASN A 120 -30.82 19.79 -12.31
CA ASN A 120 -29.76 19.22 -11.47
C ASN A 120 -29.78 19.81 -10.05
N LEU A 121 -30.09 21.10 -9.92
CA LEU A 121 -30.24 21.76 -8.62
C LEU A 121 -31.39 21.16 -7.79
N LYS A 122 -32.56 20.91 -8.39
CA LYS A 122 -33.69 20.25 -7.72
C LYS A 122 -33.40 18.80 -7.29
N ARG A 123 -32.46 18.13 -7.95
CA ARG A 123 -32.08 16.74 -7.67
C ARG A 123 -30.82 16.61 -6.81
N GLY A 124 -30.18 17.73 -6.45
CA GLY A 124 -28.93 17.75 -5.69
C GLY A 124 -27.76 17.07 -6.41
N ARG A 125 -27.74 17.09 -7.75
CA ARG A 125 -26.70 16.45 -8.56
C ARG A 125 -25.69 17.49 -9.02
N PHE A 126 -24.59 17.60 -8.29
CA PHE A 126 -23.56 18.63 -8.51
C PHE A 126 -22.26 18.07 -9.09
N GLU A 127 -22.22 16.77 -9.37
CA GLU A 127 -21.01 16.11 -9.87
C GLU A 127 -20.63 16.62 -11.27
N ALA A 128 -19.33 16.79 -11.52
CA ALA A 128 -18.79 17.38 -12.75
C ALA A 128 -19.27 16.64 -14.01
N PHE A 129 -19.50 15.33 -13.92
CA PHE A 129 -20.05 14.53 -15.02
C PHE A 129 -21.43 15.01 -15.48
N PHE A 130 -22.33 15.37 -14.55
CA PHE A 130 -23.66 15.87 -14.92
C PHE A 130 -23.57 17.23 -15.60
N VAL A 131 -22.63 18.06 -15.17
CA VAL A 131 -22.32 19.35 -15.78
C VAL A 131 -21.82 19.15 -17.22
N TYR A 132 -20.85 18.26 -17.44
CA TYR A 132 -20.37 17.92 -18.79
C TYR A 132 -21.47 17.32 -19.69
N ASN A 133 -22.27 16.40 -19.15
CA ASN A 133 -23.36 15.77 -19.90
C ASN A 133 -24.41 16.80 -20.34
N ARG A 134 -24.78 17.73 -19.44
CA ARG A 134 -25.72 18.81 -19.78
C ARG A 134 -25.17 19.73 -20.87
N ALA A 135 -23.88 20.08 -20.78
CA ALA A 135 -23.22 20.95 -21.75
C ALA A 135 -23.19 20.33 -23.16
N THR A 136 -22.88 19.03 -23.22
CA THR A 136 -22.80 18.32 -24.50
C THR A 136 -24.15 18.04 -25.14
N THR A 137 -25.17 17.68 -24.34
CA THR A 137 -26.53 17.42 -24.87
C THR A 137 -27.21 18.64 -25.46
N ARG A 138 -26.80 19.85 -25.05
CA ARG A 138 -27.27 21.11 -25.67
C ARG A 138 -26.64 21.40 -27.03
N GLY A 139 -25.59 20.67 -27.44
CA GLY A 139 -24.91 20.82 -28.74
C GLY A 139 -23.98 22.04 -28.85
N ASP A 140 -24.31 23.12 -28.15
CA ASP A 140 -23.58 24.40 -28.18
C ASP A 140 -22.08 24.29 -27.85
N LEU A 141 -21.71 23.45 -26.88
CA LEU A 141 -20.33 23.43 -26.37
C LEU A 141 -19.32 22.94 -27.41
N TRP A 142 -19.68 21.88 -28.16
CA TRP A 142 -18.80 21.30 -29.18
C TRP A 142 -18.63 22.25 -30.37
N ASP A 143 -19.71 22.87 -30.83
CA ASP A 143 -19.68 23.86 -31.91
C ASP A 143 -18.91 25.12 -31.53
N ARG A 144 -19.02 25.57 -30.28
CA ARG A 144 -18.27 26.74 -29.79
C ARG A 144 -16.79 26.46 -29.65
N LEU A 145 -16.41 25.35 -29.02
CA LEU A 145 -15.00 24.99 -28.86
C LEU A 145 -14.33 24.77 -30.22
N SER A 146 -15.03 24.16 -31.18
CA SER A 146 -14.47 23.95 -32.53
C SER A 146 -14.27 25.25 -33.31
N LYS A 147 -15.15 26.25 -33.16
CA LYS A 147 -15.06 27.55 -33.87
C LYS A 147 -14.15 28.57 -33.17
N ASN A 148 -14.11 28.59 -31.84
CA ASN A 148 -13.50 29.67 -31.06
C ASN A 148 -12.15 29.31 -30.42
N SER A 149 -11.82 28.04 -30.21
CA SER A 149 -10.54 27.66 -29.57
C SER A 149 -9.39 27.76 -30.56
N SER A 150 -8.35 28.49 -30.18
CA SER A 150 -7.07 28.59 -30.89
C SER A 150 -6.04 27.52 -30.47
N ASN A 151 -6.38 26.68 -29.49
CA ASN A 151 -5.47 25.69 -28.92
C ASN A 151 -5.46 24.39 -29.75
N ASP A 152 -4.31 24.07 -30.35
CA ASP A 152 -4.13 22.88 -31.17
C ASP A 152 -4.43 21.57 -30.43
N ASN A 153 -4.17 21.52 -29.11
CA ASN A 153 -4.46 20.34 -28.29
C ASN A 153 -5.97 20.13 -28.12
N VAL A 154 -6.71 21.22 -27.92
CA VAL A 154 -8.18 21.20 -27.83
C VAL A 154 -8.76 20.77 -29.18
N GLN A 155 -8.27 21.34 -30.28
CA GLN A 155 -8.68 20.95 -31.63
C GLN A 155 -8.39 19.48 -31.95
N ALA A 156 -7.24 18.95 -31.50
CA ALA A 156 -6.90 17.53 -31.64
C ALA A 156 -7.88 16.62 -30.87
N LEU A 157 -8.23 17.00 -29.63
CA LEU A 157 -9.23 16.29 -28.83
C LEU A 157 -10.60 16.29 -29.52
N LEU A 158 -11.05 17.44 -30.02
CA LEU A 158 -12.34 17.58 -30.70
C LEU A 158 -12.40 16.75 -31.99
N LYS A 159 -11.32 16.74 -32.78
CA LYS A 159 -11.19 15.88 -33.97
C LYS A 159 -11.20 14.39 -33.63
N GLY A 160 -10.73 14.05 -32.43
CA GLY A 160 -10.78 12.69 -31.89
C GLY A 160 -12.16 12.22 -31.46
N ILE A 161 -13.18 13.10 -31.36
CA ILE A 161 -14.52 12.70 -30.91
C ILE A 161 -15.21 11.85 -31.99
N PRO A 162 -15.74 10.66 -31.64
CA PRO A 162 -16.48 9.84 -32.59
C PRO A 162 -17.81 10.52 -32.95
N LYS A 163 -18.04 10.78 -34.24
CA LYS A 163 -19.29 11.38 -34.76
C LYS A 163 -20.45 10.37 -34.92
N GLU A 164 -20.13 9.09 -35.09
CA GLU A 164 -21.10 8.03 -35.42
C GLU A 164 -20.84 6.80 -34.53
N GLY A 165 -21.37 6.83 -33.31
CA GLY A 165 -21.35 5.68 -32.38
C GLY A 165 -20.00 5.40 -31.71
N ARG A 166 -19.96 4.36 -30.87
CA ARG A 166 -18.78 4.02 -30.03
C ARG A 166 -17.58 3.62 -30.91
N PRO A 167 -16.33 4.01 -30.56
CA PRO A 167 -15.14 3.41 -31.15
C PRO A 167 -15.18 1.89 -30.97
N GLY A 168 -15.33 1.14 -32.07
CA GLY A 168 -15.54 -0.31 -32.03
C GLY A 168 -16.97 -0.78 -32.34
N ASN A 169 -17.93 0.11 -32.65
CA ASN A 169 -19.28 -0.28 -33.06
C ASN A 169 -19.29 -1.16 -34.35
N PHE A 170 -18.24 -1.06 -35.16
CA PHE A 170 -18.05 -1.93 -36.33
C PHE A 170 -18.02 -3.42 -35.96
N TRP A 171 -17.61 -3.79 -34.73
CA TRP A 171 -17.60 -5.18 -34.27
C TRP A 171 -18.98 -5.83 -34.34
N ALA A 172 -20.03 -5.12 -33.93
CA ALA A 172 -21.39 -5.66 -33.95
C ALA A 172 -21.84 -6.00 -35.38
N ARG A 173 -21.47 -5.16 -36.36
CA ARG A 173 -21.79 -5.39 -37.77
C ARG A 173 -20.94 -6.51 -38.38
N VAL A 174 -19.63 -6.51 -38.12
CA VAL A 174 -18.72 -7.56 -38.62
C VAL A 174 -19.10 -8.93 -38.08
N LEU A 175 -19.40 -9.03 -36.79
CA LEU A 175 -19.79 -10.28 -36.14
C LEU A 175 -21.26 -10.66 -36.40
N GLY A 176 -22.05 -9.74 -36.96
CA GLY A 176 -23.45 -9.94 -37.34
C GLY A 176 -23.65 -10.25 -38.82
N ASP A 177 -22.63 -10.09 -39.67
CA ASP A 177 -22.71 -10.44 -41.09
C ASP A 177 -22.61 -11.97 -41.26
N PRO A 178 -23.61 -12.64 -41.84
CA PRO A 178 -23.60 -14.09 -42.05
C PRO A 178 -22.36 -14.60 -42.80
N ARG A 179 -21.79 -13.79 -43.70
CA ARG A 179 -20.56 -14.13 -44.43
C ARG A 179 -19.38 -14.31 -43.48
N VAL A 180 -19.38 -13.57 -42.36
CA VAL A 180 -18.33 -13.60 -41.35
C VAL A 180 -18.67 -14.57 -40.21
N SER A 181 -19.93 -14.70 -39.78
CA SER A 181 -20.26 -15.52 -38.60
C SER A 181 -20.68 -16.96 -38.88
N SER A 182 -21.17 -17.29 -40.08
CA SER A 182 -21.86 -18.57 -40.31
C SER A 182 -20.96 -19.71 -40.78
N PHE A 183 -19.74 -19.41 -41.23
CA PHE A 183 -18.81 -20.42 -41.76
C PHE A 183 -17.55 -20.55 -40.91
N PRO A 184 -17.10 -21.79 -40.59
CA PRO A 184 -15.92 -22.02 -39.79
C PRO A 184 -14.63 -21.67 -40.54
N GLY A 185 -13.58 -21.29 -39.81
CA GLY A 185 -12.25 -20.99 -40.35
C GLY A 185 -11.76 -19.58 -40.06
N VAL A 186 -10.55 -19.27 -40.57
CA VAL A 186 -9.86 -17.99 -40.35
C VAL A 186 -10.27 -16.95 -41.38
N LYS A 187 -10.59 -15.75 -40.91
CA LYS A 187 -11.06 -14.61 -41.68
C LYS A 187 -10.19 -13.39 -41.38
N ILE A 188 -9.79 -12.67 -42.41
CA ILE A 188 -8.98 -11.44 -42.29
C ILE A 188 -9.80 -10.30 -42.87
N ALA A 189 -10.01 -9.23 -42.10
CA ALA A 189 -10.74 -8.07 -42.57
C ALA A 189 -9.89 -6.79 -42.52
N GLU A 190 -9.72 -6.11 -43.66
CA GLU A 190 -9.04 -4.82 -43.74
C GLU A 190 -9.99 -3.67 -43.36
N LEU A 191 -9.57 -2.81 -42.42
CA LEU A 191 -10.35 -1.65 -42.00
C LEU A 191 -9.97 -0.42 -42.83
N LYS A 192 -10.89 0.07 -43.68
CA LYS A 192 -10.71 1.30 -44.48
C LYS A 192 -11.64 2.43 -43.98
N GLY A 193 -11.06 3.59 -43.69
CA GLY A 193 -11.81 4.79 -43.27
C GLY A 193 -12.12 4.89 -41.77
N PHE A 194 -11.56 4.04 -40.92
CA PHE A 194 -11.73 4.09 -39.47
C PHE A 194 -10.62 4.93 -38.79
N PRO A 195 -10.92 6.13 -38.26
CA PRO A 195 -9.90 7.03 -37.71
C PRO A 195 -9.19 6.48 -36.46
N PHE A 196 -9.87 5.62 -35.69
CA PHE A 196 -9.28 4.98 -34.49
C PHE A 196 -8.47 3.72 -34.78
N PHE A 197 -8.49 3.23 -36.02
CA PHE A 197 -7.82 2.00 -36.45
C PHE A 197 -7.22 2.17 -37.87
N PRO A 198 -6.34 3.17 -38.10
CA PRO A 198 -5.82 3.43 -39.43
C PRO A 198 -4.83 2.33 -39.85
N GLY A 199 -5.06 1.72 -41.02
CA GLY A 199 -4.21 0.65 -41.58
C GLY A 199 -4.33 -0.72 -40.90
N ARG A 200 -5.18 -0.84 -39.88
CA ARG A 200 -5.31 -2.08 -39.10
C ARG A 200 -6.09 -3.15 -39.84
N ARG A 201 -5.73 -4.40 -39.54
CA ARG A 201 -6.45 -5.60 -39.98
C ARG A 201 -7.12 -6.27 -38.79
N VAL A 202 -8.22 -6.95 -39.03
CA VAL A 202 -8.94 -7.74 -38.04
C VAL A 202 -8.74 -9.21 -38.41
N VAL A 203 -8.29 -10.03 -37.49
CA VAL A 203 -8.17 -11.47 -37.68
C VAL A 203 -9.21 -12.14 -36.80
N LEU A 204 -10.03 -12.99 -37.40
CA LEU A 204 -11.11 -13.72 -36.75
C LEU A 204 -10.98 -15.21 -37.07
N SER A 205 -11.37 -16.03 -36.13
CA SER A 205 -11.55 -17.45 -36.29
C SER A 205 -12.91 -17.84 -35.74
N VAL A 206 -13.66 -18.60 -36.52
CA VAL A 206 -15.01 -19.01 -36.19
C VAL A 206 -15.02 -20.52 -35.98
N GLY A 207 -15.44 -20.95 -34.80
CA GLY A 207 -15.83 -22.33 -34.51
C GLY A 207 -17.36 -22.41 -34.51
N VAL A 208 -17.93 -23.22 -35.39
CA VAL A 208 -19.38 -23.43 -35.52
C VAL A 208 -19.67 -24.91 -35.39
N ARG A 209 -20.75 -25.25 -34.69
CA ARG A 209 -21.35 -26.58 -34.68
C ARG A 209 -22.81 -26.52 -35.12
N PHE A 210 -23.16 -27.31 -36.10
CA PHE A 210 -24.51 -27.35 -36.67
C PHE A 210 -25.43 -28.31 -35.90
N PRO A 211 -26.77 -28.14 -35.97
CA PRO A 211 -27.70 -29.07 -35.34
C PRO A 211 -27.45 -30.52 -35.80
N GLY A 212 -27.17 -31.41 -34.84
CA GLY A 212 -26.83 -32.82 -35.11
C GLY A 212 -25.34 -33.18 -34.91
N GLU A 213 -24.46 -32.18 -34.76
CA GLU A 213 -23.03 -32.40 -34.46
C GLU A 213 -22.71 -32.42 -32.96
N PHE A 214 -23.71 -32.18 -32.10
CA PHE A 214 -23.59 -32.18 -30.65
C PHE A 214 -24.72 -33.01 -30.02
N ASP A 215 -24.41 -33.63 -28.88
CA ASP A 215 -25.32 -34.52 -28.17
C ASP A 215 -26.51 -33.75 -27.60
N GLN A 216 -27.73 -34.30 -27.66
CA GLN A 216 -28.95 -33.59 -27.26
C GLN A 216 -29.01 -33.31 -25.75
N ASN A 217 -28.23 -34.05 -24.96
CA ASN A 217 -28.10 -33.89 -23.50
C ASN A 217 -26.87 -33.06 -23.08
N ALA A 218 -26.03 -32.61 -24.02
CA ALA A 218 -24.84 -31.84 -23.70
C ALA A 218 -25.22 -30.46 -23.14
N SER A 219 -24.50 -30.02 -22.11
CA SER A 219 -24.71 -28.69 -21.55
C SER A 219 -24.22 -27.61 -22.54
N GLU A 220 -24.81 -26.41 -22.48
CA GLU A 220 -24.36 -25.29 -23.32
C GLU A 220 -22.88 -24.96 -23.10
N ALA A 221 -22.36 -25.20 -21.89
CA ALA A 221 -20.96 -25.03 -21.56
C ALA A 221 -20.04 -26.01 -22.31
N GLU A 222 -20.43 -27.28 -22.43
CA GLU A 222 -19.66 -28.30 -23.17
C GLU A 222 -19.62 -27.99 -24.66
N ILE A 223 -20.77 -27.63 -25.26
CA ILE A 223 -20.86 -27.25 -26.68
C ILE A 223 -19.98 -26.02 -26.95
N ARG A 224 -20.01 -25.03 -26.05
CA ARG A 224 -19.17 -23.84 -26.13
C ARG A 224 -17.68 -24.18 -26.08
N ASP A 225 -17.26 -25.02 -25.14
CA ASP A 225 -15.84 -25.33 -24.94
C ASP A 225 -15.27 -26.12 -26.14
N LEU A 226 -16.07 -26.98 -26.77
CA LEU A 226 -15.73 -27.62 -28.05
C LEU A 226 -15.59 -26.59 -29.19
N CYS A 227 -16.54 -25.66 -29.34
CA CYS A 227 -16.46 -24.61 -30.36
C CYS A 227 -15.25 -23.67 -30.13
N ILE A 228 -14.88 -23.40 -28.88
CA ILE A 228 -13.67 -22.63 -28.54
C ILE A 228 -12.41 -23.39 -28.96
N LYS A 229 -12.36 -24.69 -28.70
CA LYS A 229 -11.22 -25.54 -29.09
C LYS A 229 -11.04 -25.52 -30.61
N ASP A 230 -12.11 -25.67 -31.37
CA ASP A 230 -12.10 -25.62 -32.84
C ASP A 230 -11.67 -24.23 -33.36
N ALA A 231 -12.23 -23.14 -32.80
CA ALA A 231 -11.86 -21.79 -33.19
C ALA A 231 -10.36 -21.50 -32.93
N ARG A 232 -9.79 -22.02 -31.84
CA ARG A 232 -8.37 -21.85 -31.51
C ARG A 232 -7.45 -22.71 -32.37
N SER A 233 -7.82 -23.96 -32.65
CA SER A 233 -7.01 -24.84 -33.50
C SER A 233 -6.88 -24.31 -34.93
N PHE A 234 -7.93 -23.69 -35.47
CA PHE A 234 -7.88 -23.04 -36.78
C PHE A 234 -6.86 -21.91 -36.88
N LEU A 235 -6.50 -21.25 -35.76
CA LEU A 235 -5.45 -20.23 -35.72
C LEU A 235 -4.06 -20.82 -35.50
N THR A 236 -3.93 -21.89 -34.70
CA THR A 236 -2.61 -22.50 -34.42
C THR A 236 -2.08 -23.30 -35.61
N ASP A 237 -2.97 -23.97 -36.35
CA ASP A 237 -2.60 -24.92 -37.41
C ASP A 237 -2.80 -24.31 -38.82
N PHE A 238 -2.83 -22.98 -38.90
CA PHE A 238 -3.20 -22.25 -40.11
C PHE A 238 -2.22 -22.50 -41.28
N SER A 239 -2.72 -23.08 -42.38
CA SER A 239 -1.88 -23.59 -43.47
C SER A 239 -1.94 -22.81 -44.79
N SER A 240 -2.84 -21.81 -44.97
CA SER A 240 -2.83 -20.72 -46.01
C SER A 240 -4.20 -20.22 -46.47
N LYS A 241 -5.31 -20.95 -46.20
CA LYS A 241 -6.66 -20.59 -46.68
C LYS A 241 -7.40 -19.68 -45.70
N ALA A 242 -7.17 -18.36 -45.76
CA ALA A 242 -8.01 -17.38 -45.06
C ALA A 242 -8.96 -16.68 -46.03
N GLU A 243 -10.19 -16.42 -45.59
CA GLU A 243 -11.11 -15.56 -46.34
C GLU A 243 -10.81 -14.09 -46.04
N ILE A 244 -10.61 -13.28 -47.08
CA ILE A 244 -10.30 -11.85 -46.94
C ILE A 244 -11.54 -11.00 -47.20
N PHE A 245 -11.77 -10.05 -46.30
CA PHE A 245 -12.85 -9.08 -46.39
C PHE A 245 -12.26 -7.67 -46.35
N THR A 246 -12.86 -6.73 -47.07
CA THR A 246 -12.63 -5.30 -46.89
C THR A 246 -13.83 -4.70 -46.20
N ILE A 247 -13.60 -4.00 -45.10
CA ILE A 247 -14.62 -3.25 -44.38
C ILE A 247 -14.41 -1.78 -44.69
N GLN A 248 -15.27 -1.22 -45.54
CA GLN A 248 -15.25 0.21 -45.87
C GLN A 248 -16.26 0.97 -45.02
N ARG A 249 -15.83 2.09 -44.44
CA ARG A 249 -16.72 3.04 -43.76
C ARG A 249 -17.47 3.90 -44.80
N LYS A 250 -18.80 3.74 -44.91
CA LYS A 250 -19.70 4.59 -45.72
C LYS A 250 -20.96 4.93 -44.91
N ALA A 251 -21.07 6.16 -44.41
CA ALA A 251 -22.26 6.60 -43.64
C ALA A 251 -23.57 6.22 -44.37
N PRO A 252 -24.55 5.58 -43.70
CA PRO A 252 -24.68 5.43 -42.24
C PRO A 252 -23.93 4.24 -41.61
N ASP A 253 -23.30 3.34 -42.39
CA ASP A 253 -22.81 2.04 -41.91
C ASP A 253 -21.42 1.62 -42.45
N ALA A 254 -20.97 0.41 -42.08
CA ALA A 254 -19.77 -0.21 -42.64
C ALA A 254 -20.16 -1.32 -43.63
N VAL A 255 -19.65 -1.26 -44.86
CA VAL A 255 -19.92 -2.25 -45.92
C VAL A 255 -18.83 -3.33 -45.89
N VAL A 256 -19.23 -4.60 -45.85
CA VAL A 256 -18.33 -5.77 -45.88
C VAL A 256 -18.32 -6.34 -47.29
N GLU A 257 -17.19 -6.23 -47.97
CA GLU A 257 -16.97 -6.77 -49.32
C GLU A 257 -15.95 -7.91 -49.25
N LYS A 258 -16.21 -9.05 -49.90
CA LYS A 258 -15.23 -10.14 -50.03
C LYS A 258 -14.17 -9.72 -51.04
N SER A 259 -12.90 -9.90 -50.72
CA SER A 259 -11.77 -9.54 -51.58
C SER A 259 -10.96 -10.79 -51.90
N ASP A 260 -10.63 -10.99 -53.18
CA ASP A 260 -9.79 -12.09 -53.66
C ASP A 260 -8.31 -11.72 -53.48
N GLY A 261 -7.83 -11.76 -52.23
CA GLY A 261 -6.43 -11.50 -51.90
C GLY A 261 -5.68 -12.79 -51.56
N ASN A 262 -4.42 -12.90 -52.02
CA ASN A 262 -3.53 -14.00 -51.69
C ASN A 262 -2.83 -13.75 -50.34
N THR A 263 -2.82 -14.75 -49.45
CA THR A 263 -2.31 -14.67 -48.06
C THR A 263 -0.78 -14.58 -47.95
N SER A 264 -0.05 -14.79 -49.05
CA SER A 264 1.42 -14.97 -49.09
C SER A 264 2.25 -13.74 -48.69
N SER A 265 1.64 -12.55 -48.54
CA SER A 265 2.34 -11.30 -48.21
C SER A 265 2.18 -10.86 -46.75
N LEU A 266 1.38 -11.56 -45.93
CA LEU A 266 1.02 -11.12 -44.58
C LEU A 266 1.89 -11.84 -43.54
N LYS A 267 2.92 -11.15 -43.02
CA LYS A 267 3.59 -11.55 -41.77
C LYS A 267 2.60 -11.34 -40.63
N ILE A 268 1.85 -12.37 -40.23
CA ILE A 268 0.91 -12.34 -39.09
C ILE A 268 1.22 -13.57 -38.23
N ASP A 269 1.38 -13.39 -36.92
CA ASP A 269 1.55 -14.50 -35.99
C ASP A 269 0.18 -15.05 -35.54
N PHE A 270 -0.35 -16.00 -36.31
CA PHE A 270 -1.64 -16.61 -36.01
C PHE A 270 -1.62 -17.46 -34.73
N ALA A 271 -0.46 -18.01 -34.35
CA ALA A 271 -0.31 -18.84 -33.16
C ALA A 271 -0.43 -18.00 -31.87
N ASP A 272 0.18 -16.81 -31.84
CA ASP A 272 0.05 -15.89 -30.73
C ASP A 272 -1.40 -15.38 -30.58
N ILE A 273 -2.07 -15.08 -31.69
CA ILE A 273 -3.50 -14.69 -31.69
C ILE A 273 -4.36 -15.82 -31.12
N GLY A 274 -4.16 -17.08 -31.53
CA GLY A 274 -4.92 -18.22 -31.01
C GLY A 274 -4.79 -18.41 -29.49
N ARG A 275 -3.62 -18.14 -28.92
CA ARG A 275 -3.36 -18.23 -27.47
C ARG A 275 -3.91 -17.03 -26.70
N ASN A 276 -3.75 -15.83 -27.24
CA ASN A 276 -3.98 -14.57 -26.52
C ASN A 276 -5.32 -13.90 -26.82
N ALA A 277 -6.04 -14.31 -27.86
CA ALA A 277 -7.29 -13.68 -28.24
C ALA A 277 -8.45 -14.05 -27.29
N GLY A 278 -9.27 -13.04 -26.98
CA GLY A 278 -10.51 -13.20 -26.25
C GLY A 278 -11.65 -13.66 -27.15
N MET A 279 -12.73 -14.14 -26.53
CA MET A 279 -13.98 -14.43 -27.22
C MET A 279 -14.70 -13.12 -27.56
N LEU A 280 -15.04 -12.94 -28.84
CA LEU A 280 -15.71 -11.74 -29.35
C LEU A 280 -17.24 -11.92 -29.42
N LYS A 281 -17.71 -13.11 -29.81
CA LYS A 281 -19.13 -13.49 -29.85
C LYS A 281 -19.27 -14.96 -29.48
N VAL A 282 -20.27 -15.26 -28.66
CA VAL A 282 -20.65 -16.61 -28.23
C VAL A 282 -22.18 -16.66 -28.22
N GLY A 283 -22.76 -17.66 -28.87
CA GLY A 283 -24.21 -17.87 -28.81
C GLY A 283 -24.75 -18.79 -29.89
N LYS A 284 -26.05 -19.05 -29.80
CA LYS A 284 -26.80 -19.80 -30.81
C LYS A 284 -27.00 -18.95 -32.08
N LEU A 285 -26.87 -19.56 -33.24
CA LEU A 285 -27.31 -18.99 -34.51
C LEU A 285 -28.81 -19.13 -34.67
N ASP A 286 -29.39 -18.35 -35.57
CA ASP A 286 -30.81 -18.42 -35.94
C ASP A 286 -31.19 -19.81 -36.49
N ASP A 287 -30.23 -20.53 -37.07
CA ASP A 287 -30.39 -21.89 -37.61
C ASP A 287 -30.30 -23.00 -36.53
N GLY A 288 -30.23 -22.64 -35.24
CA GLY A 288 -30.15 -23.58 -34.11
C GLY A 288 -28.75 -24.14 -33.82
N GLY A 289 -27.74 -23.82 -34.63
CA GLY A 289 -26.33 -24.13 -34.37
C GLY A 289 -25.72 -23.26 -33.27
N TYR A 290 -24.49 -23.58 -32.84
CA TYR A 290 -23.74 -22.79 -31.85
C TYR A 290 -22.45 -22.25 -32.47
N ALA A 291 -22.15 -20.96 -32.29
CA ALA A 291 -20.94 -20.34 -32.80
C ALA A 291 -20.15 -19.61 -31.72
N VAL A 292 -18.83 -19.75 -31.81
CA VAL A 292 -17.84 -18.99 -31.03
C VAL A 292 -16.89 -18.32 -32.02
N ILE A 293 -16.77 -17.01 -31.89
CA ILE A 293 -15.81 -16.21 -32.66
C ILE A 293 -14.69 -15.74 -31.74
N VAL A 294 -13.46 -16.11 -32.09
CA VAL A 294 -12.23 -15.73 -31.40
C VAL A 294 -11.38 -14.87 -32.34
N GLY A 295 -10.79 -13.79 -31.85
CA GLY A 295 -9.92 -12.97 -32.67
C GLY A 295 -9.67 -11.58 -32.10
N GLY A 296 -9.12 -10.71 -32.94
CA GLY A 296 -8.87 -9.32 -32.57
C GLY A 296 -8.17 -8.55 -33.68
N ILE A 297 -7.51 -7.46 -33.30
CA ILE A 297 -6.96 -6.50 -34.26
C ILE A 297 -5.45 -6.69 -34.34
N VAL A 298 -4.91 -6.56 -35.54
CA VAL A 298 -3.50 -6.75 -35.86
C VAL A 298 -2.98 -5.49 -36.52
N ASN A 299 -1.80 -5.07 -36.11
CA ASN A 299 -1.14 -3.89 -36.64
C ASN A 299 -0.57 -4.11 -38.07
N ASN A 300 0.06 -3.09 -38.64
CA ASN A 300 0.67 -3.20 -39.96
C ASN A 300 1.85 -4.18 -39.98
N GLN A 301 2.50 -4.40 -38.83
CA GLN A 301 3.68 -5.24 -38.66
C GLN A 301 3.34 -6.73 -38.41
N GLY A 302 2.07 -7.06 -38.13
CA GLY A 302 1.63 -8.43 -37.87
C GLY A 302 1.41 -8.80 -36.40
N GLU A 303 1.58 -7.85 -35.48
CA GLU A 303 1.47 -8.07 -34.04
C GLU A 303 0.02 -7.86 -33.56
N PHE A 304 -0.38 -8.67 -32.59
CA PHE A 304 -1.73 -8.64 -32.00
C PHE A 304 -1.92 -7.47 -31.02
N GLU A 305 -2.85 -6.57 -31.32
CA GLU A 305 -3.21 -5.42 -30.47
C GLU A 305 -4.39 -5.77 -29.53
N LYS A 306 -4.12 -5.85 -28.22
CA LYS A 306 -5.17 -6.05 -27.20
C LYS A 306 -5.87 -4.73 -26.86
N HIS A 307 -6.96 -4.43 -27.55
CA HIS A 307 -7.72 -3.20 -27.27
C HIS A 307 -8.58 -3.30 -26.01
N GLY A 308 -8.51 -2.28 -25.17
CA GLY A 308 -9.40 -2.12 -24.02
C GLY A 308 -10.80 -1.64 -24.41
N ARG A 309 -11.78 -1.86 -23.51
CA ARG A 309 -13.15 -1.35 -23.70
C ARG A 309 -13.20 0.17 -23.46
N TRP A 310 -13.70 0.90 -24.45
CA TRP A 310 -14.00 2.34 -24.31
C TRP A 310 -15.18 2.60 -23.37
N LEU A 311 -15.33 3.82 -22.86
CA LEU A 311 -16.56 4.21 -22.17
C LEU A 311 -17.79 4.05 -23.08
N PRO A 312 -18.99 3.80 -22.52
CA PRO A 312 -20.24 3.85 -23.28
C PRO A 312 -20.41 5.21 -23.99
N TYR A 313 -20.96 5.21 -25.20
CA TYR A 313 -21.09 6.42 -26.03
C TYR A 313 -21.76 7.63 -25.31
N PRO A 314 -22.87 7.44 -24.54
CA PRO A 314 -23.50 8.54 -23.80
C PRO A 314 -22.64 9.12 -22.67
N ILE A 315 -21.55 8.44 -22.28
CA ILE A 315 -20.62 8.88 -21.25
C ILE A 315 -19.35 9.43 -21.90
N LEU A 316 -18.87 8.78 -22.96
CA LEU A 316 -17.63 9.10 -23.64
C LEU A 316 -17.66 10.52 -24.23
N ILE A 317 -18.70 10.89 -24.97
CA ILE A 317 -18.78 12.22 -25.59
C ILE A 317 -18.74 13.34 -24.53
N PRO A 318 -19.60 13.32 -23.48
CA PRO A 318 -19.50 14.27 -22.38
C PRO A 318 -18.10 14.39 -21.80
N MET A 319 -17.42 13.26 -21.58
CA MET A 319 -16.07 13.27 -21.01
C MET A 319 -15.04 13.87 -21.96
N MET A 320 -15.08 13.55 -23.26
CA MET A 320 -14.13 14.08 -24.24
C MET A 320 -14.29 15.60 -24.41
N VAL A 321 -15.53 16.08 -24.55
CA VAL A 321 -15.81 17.52 -24.67
C VAL A 321 -15.53 18.26 -23.36
N GLY A 322 -15.91 17.67 -22.22
CA GLY A 322 -15.62 18.23 -20.89
C GLY A 322 -14.12 18.34 -20.61
N THR A 323 -13.33 17.35 -21.04
CA THR A 323 -11.86 17.40 -20.97
C THR A 323 -11.30 18.51 -21.86
N ALA A 324 -11.81 18.65 -23.08
CA ALA A 324 -11.39 19.70 -24.01
C ALA A 324 -11.66 21.10 -23.43
N MET A 325 -12.84 21.32 -22.83
CA MET A 325 -13.13 22.55 -22.08
C MET A 325 -12.17 22.74 -20.90
N SER A 326 -11.94 21.69 -20.11
CA SER A 326 -11.08 21.78 -18.93
C SER A 326 -9.64 22.17 -19.29
N ILE A 327 -9.15 21.74 -20.46
CA ILE A 327 -7.85 22.17 -20.98
C ILE A 327 -7.89 23.63 -21.46
N GLU A 328 -8.94 24.04 -22.18
CA GLU A 328 -9.13 25.43 -22.62
C GLU A 328 -9.19 26.42 -21.43
N LYS A 329 -9.71 25.96 -20.29
CA LYS A 329 -9.87 26.74 -19.05
C LYS A 329 -8.79 26.49 -18.01
N GLU A 330 -7.71 25.81 -18.38
CA GLU A 330 -6.55 25.56 -17.51
C GLU A 330 -6.90 24.85 -16.20
N TYR A 331 -7.95 24.02 -16.18
CA TYR A 331 -8.31 23.16 -15.03
C TYR A 331 -7.38 21.93 -14.90
N PHE A 332 -6.52 21.70 -15.87
CA PHE A 332 -5.41 20.75 -15.77
C PHE A 332 -4.10 21.51 -15.68
N SER A 333 -3.10 20.94 -15.01
CA SER A 333 -1.74 21.46 -15.07
C SER A 333 -1.24 21.53 -16.53
N SER A 334 -0.35 22.48 -16.82
CA SER A 334 0.17 22.70 -18.17
C SER A 334 0.79 21.43 -18.77
N ASP A 335 1.52 20.68 -17.95
CA ASP A 335 2.18 19.43 -18.36
C ASP A 335 1.16 18.34 -18.67
N THR A 336 0.17 18.15 -17.79
CA THR A 336 -0.91 17.17 -18.03
C THR A 336 -1.72 17.53 -19.28
N ALA A 337 -2.06 18.81 -19.48
CA ALA A 337 -2.77 19.27 -20.66
C ALA A 337 -1.98 19.04 -21.95
N TYR A 338 -0.67 19.30 -21.92
CA TYR A 338 0.23 19.02 -23.05
C TYR A 338 0.32 17.53 -23.36
N GLU A 339 0.48 16.67 -22.35
CA GLU A 339 0.51 15.21 -22.54
C GLU A 339 -0.80 14.69 -23.14
N ILE A 340 -1.96 15.13 -22.62
CA ILE A 340 -3.28 14.75 -23.16
C ILE A 340 -3.40 15.16 -24.64
N GLY A 341 -2.96 16.36 -24.98
CA GLY A 341 -2.94 16.86 -26.36
C GLY A 341 -2.07 16.00 -27.27
N ARG A 342 -0.84 15.72 -26.85
CA ARG A 342 0.12 14.87 -27.57
C ARG A 342 -0.41 13.45 -27.77
N LEU A 343 -0.97 12.83 -26.72
CA LEU A 343 -1.58 11.50 -26.79
C LEU A 343 -2.75 11.47 -27.78
N SER A 344 -3.57 12.54 -27.80
CA SER A 344 -4.69 12.67 -28.73
C SER A 344 -4.23 12.80 -30.18
N GLN A 345 -3.20 13.59 -30.45
CA GLN A 345 -2.60 13.71 -31.78
C GLN A 345 -1.98 12.39 -32.25
N ASN A 346 -1.25 11.70 -31.38
CA ASN A 346 -0.65 10.40 -31.70
C ASN A 346 -1.70 9.31 -31.93
N MET A 347 -2.80 9.33 -31.16
CA MET A 347 -3.95 8.47 -31.40
C MET A 347 -4.52 8.67 -32.81
N LEU A 348 -4.65 9.93 -33.27
CA LEU A 348 -5.13 10.25 -34.62
C LEU A 348 -4.15 9.79 -35.71
N LYS A 349 -2.84 9.75 -35.42
CA LYS A 349 -1.81 9.17 -36.31
C LYS A 349 -1.84 7.64 -36.31
N GLY A 350 -2.61 7.01 -35.42
CA GLY A 350 -2.71 5.56 -35.30
C GLY A 350 -1.67 4.93 -34.40
N ASP A 351 -1.19 5.62 -33.36
CA ASP A 351 -0.38 4.97 -32.32
C ASP A 351 -1.28 4.22 -31.31
N PHE A 352 -1.00 2.92 -31.13
CA PHE A 352 -1.75 2.06 -30.21
C PHE A 352 -1.48 2.38 -28.74
N GLN A 353 -0.23 2.63 -28.36
CA GLN A 353 0.11 2.90 -26.97
C GLN A 353 -0.53 4.20 -26.49
N SER A 354 -0.45 5.26 -27.29
CA SER A 354 -1.12 6.54 -26.99
C SER A 354 -2.64 6.37 -26.89
N LYS A 355 -3.25 5.56 -27.77
CA LYS A 355 -4.68 5.26 -27.75
C LYS A 355 -5.12 4.55 -26.46
N GLU A 356 -4.39 3.55 -25.99
CA GLU A 356 -4.75 2.86 -24.74
C GLU A 356 -4.54 3.74 -23.51
N ARG A 357 -3.51 4.60 -23.53
CA ARG A 357 -3.25 5.55 -22.45
C ARG A 357 -4.34 6.63 -22.38
N ILE A 358 -4.75 7.23 -23.50
CA ILE A 358 -5.85 8.21 -23.52
C ILE A 358 -7.20 7.58 -23.16
N ARG A 359 -7.46 6.33 -23.59
CA ARG A 359 -8.65 5.59 -23.17
C ARG A 359 -8.68 5.41 -21.66
N SER A 360 -7.56 5.01 -21.08
CA SER A 360 -7.42 4.84 -19.63
C SER A 360 -7.62 6.16 -18.90
N PHE A 361 -7.10 7.25 -19.46
CA PHE A 361 -7.31 8.60 -18.93
C PHE A 361 -8.79 8.97 -18.86
N TYR A 362 -9.58 8.75 -19.92
CA TYR A 362 -11.01 9.06 -19.86
C TYR A 362 -11.76 8.24 -18.80
N TRP A 363 -11.34 6.99 -18.55
CA TRP A 363 -11.88 6.20 -17.43
C TRP A 363 -11.52 6.80 -16.07
N ALA A 364 -10.27 7.22 -15.87
CA ALA A 364 -9.81 7.88 -14.65
C ALA A 364 -10.55 9.22 -14.42
N ALA A 365 -10.58 10.07 -15.44
CA ALA A 365 -11.28 11.35 -15.41
C ALA A 365 -12.79 11.18 -15.14
N HIS A 366 -13.42 10.15 -15.71
CA HIS A 366 -14.83 9.85 -15.45
C HIS A 366 -15.08 9.43 -13.98
N GLN A 367 -14.15 8.68 -13.39
CA GLN A 367 -14.27 8.28 -11.98
C GLN A 367 -14.20 9.50 -11.05
N LEU A 368 -13.29 10.44 -11.32
CA LEU A 368 -13.20 11.70 -10.59
C LEU A 368 -14.47 12.54 -10.78
N ALA A 369 -14.89 12.74 -12.03
CA ALA A 369 -16.03 13.57 -12.39
C ALA A 369 -17.37 13.06 -11.83
N ARG A 370 -17.46 11.78 -11.45
CA ARG A 370 -18.65 11.18 -10.82
C ARG A 370 -18.68 11.30 -9.30
N LYS A 371 -17.59 11.73 -8.69
CA LYS A 371 -17.43 11.78 -7.23
C LYS A 371 -17.22 13.19 -6.69
N MET A 372 -16.92 14.13 -7.58
CA MET A 372 -16.55 15.50 -7.25
C MET A 372 -17.29 16.48 -8.15
N ASN A 373 -17.51 17.68 -7.64
CA ASN A 373 -18.03 18.81 -8.41
C ASN A 373 -16.94 19.36 -9.35
N LEU A 374 -17.33 20.21 -10.30
CA LEU A 374 -16.41 20.74 -11.31
C LEU A 374 -15.18 21.42 -10.69
N MET A 375 -15.39 22.34 -9.75
CA MET A 375 -14.29 23.07 -9.11
C MET A 375 -13.44 22.18 -8.19
N GLN A 376 -14.05 21.19 -7.52
CA GLN A 376 -13.30 20.22 -6.72
C GLN A 376 -12.37 19.38 -7.59
N MET A 377 -12.86 18.92 -8.74
CA MET A 377 -12.06 18.19 -9.71
C MET A 377 -10.96 19.09 -10.28
N ALA A 378 -11.27 20.33 -10.66
CA ALA A 378 -10.32 21.28 -11.24
C ALA A 378 -9.14 21.58 -10.31
N GLU A 379 -9.39 21.92 -9.03
CA GLU A 379 -8.32 22.19 -8.07
C GLU A 379 -7.39 20.97 -7.90
N LEU A 380 -7.94 19.75 -7.86
CA LEU A 380 -7.12 18.53 -7.75
C LEU A 380 -6.36 18.20 -9.03
N THR A 381 -6.94 18.41 -10.20
CA THR A 381 -6.24 18.14 -11.46
C THR A 381 -5.20 19.20 -11.80
N GLN A 382 -5.32 20.41 -11.24
CA GLN A 382 -4.28 21.44 -11.28
C GLN A 382 -3.10 21.12 -10.36
N THR A 383 -3.33 20.50 -9.20
CA THR A 383 -2.24 20.11 -8.28
C THR A 383 -1.47 18.88 -8.74
N CYS A 384 -2.01 18.10 -9.69
CA CYS A 384 -1.30 16.97 -10.28
C CYS A 384 -0.17 17.46 -11.20
N SER A 385 1.08 17.13 -10.88
CA SER A 385 2.23 17.45 -11.75
C SER A 385 2.11 16.80 -13.12
N ASP A 386 1.76 15.51 -13.14
CA ASP A 386 1.80 14.67 -14.34
C ASP A 386 0.50 13.89 -14.57
N LEU A 387 0.36 13.32 -15.78
CA LEU A 387 -0.76 12.42 -16.08
C LEU A 387 -0.76 11.18 -15.19
N GLN A 388 0.40 10.72 -14.73
CA GLN A 388 0.51 9.58 -13.80
C GLN A 388 -0.13 9.91 -12.44
N ALA A 389 0.07 11.13 -11.93
CA ALA A 389 -0.55 11.60 -10.70
C ALA A 389 -2.10 11.54 -10.78
N VAL A 390 -2.68 11.85 -11.95
CA VAL A 390 -4.13 11.72 -12.19
C VAL A 390 -4.58 10.25 -12.16
N PHE A 391 -3.77 9.34 -12.73
CA PHE A 391 -4.04 7.91 -12.67
C PHE A 391 -4.00 7.39 -11.23
N ASP A 392 -2.96 7.76 -10.48
CA ASP A 392 -2.75 7.31 -9.09
C ASP A 392 -3.87 7.83 -8.18
N LEU A 393 -4.28 9.09 -8.35
CA LEU A 393 -5.44 9.66 -7.66
C LEU A 393 -6.74 8.89 -7.97
N SER A 394 -6.97 8.55 -9.23
CA SER A 394 -8.14 7.75 -9.62
C SER A 394 -8.08 6.34 -9.05
N ALA A 395 -6.88 5.74 -8.98
CA ALA A 395 -6.65 4.42 -8.40
C ALA A 395 -6.94 4.42 -6.89
N LEU A 396 -6.49 5.45 -6.15
CA LEU A 396 -6.80 5.66 -4.74
C LEU A 396 -8.31 5.71 -4.49
N ILE A 397 -9.03 6.56 -5.23
CA ILE A 397 -10.48 6.70 -5.07
C ILE A 397 -11.19 5.40 -5.44
N ARG A 398 -10.72 4.69 -6.47
CA ARG A 398 -11.27 3.39 -6.87
C ARG A 398 -11.03 2.33 -5.80
N MET A 399 -9.84 2.26 -5.21
CA MET A 399 -9.50 1.34 -4.13
C MET A 399 -10.44 1.55 -2.94
N ARG A 400 -10.67 2.81 -2.54
CA ARG A 400 -11.57 3.14 -1.42
C ARG A 400 -13.05 3.03 -1.76
N ASN A 401 -13.45 3.14 -3.03
CA ASN A 401 -14.83 2.95 -3.47
C ASN A 401 -15.23 1.47 -3.58
N ARG A 402 -14.27 0.52 -3.53
CA ARG A 402 -14.54 -0.92 -3.68
C ARG A 402 -15.58 -1.46 -2.68
N PRO A 403 -15.52 -1.19 -1.36
CA PRO A 403 -16.53 -1.67 -0.41
C PRO A 403 -17.93 -1.15 -0.71
N LEU A 404 -18.05 0.11 -1.18
CA LEU A 404 -19.33 0.68 -1.60
C LEU A 404 -19.87 -0.03 -2.85
N SER A 405 -19.01 -0.34 -3.82
CA SER A 405 -19.38 -1.13 -5.00
C SER A 405 -19.79 -2.57 -4.65
N GLU A 406 -19.11 -3.21 -3.70
CA GLU A 406 -19.47 -4.54 -3.18
C GLU A 406 -20.86 -4.51 -2.52
N ALA A 407 -21.15 -3.51 -1.68
CA ALA A 407 -22.47 -3.33 -1.06
C ALA A 407 -23.58 -3.11 -2.09
N ILE A 408 -23.34 -2.29 -3.13
CA ILE A 408 -24.29 -2.10 -4.24
C ILE A 408 -24.52 -3.41 -5.01
N GLY A 409 -23.45 -4.20 -5.22
CA GLY A 409 -23.54 -5.51 -5.85
C GLY A 409 -24.42 -6.49 -5.07
N LYS A 410 -24.23 -6.57 -3.74
CA LYS A 410 -25.05 -7.38 -2.83
C LYS A 410 -26.53 -6.99 -2.89
N ILE A 411 -26.83 -5.69 -2.91
CA ILE A 411 -28.20 -5.19 -3.03
C ILE A 411 -28.83 -5.63 -4.35
N LYS A 412 -28.12 -5.48 -5.47
CA LYS A 412 -28.63 -5.91 -6.79
C LYS A 412 -28.89 -7.42 -6.86
N SER A 413 -27.99 -8.23 -6.28
CA SER A 413 -28.21 -9.68 -6.17
C SER A 413 -29.46 -9.99 -5.36
N ALA A 414 -29.61 -9.36 -4.20
CA ALA A 414 -30.78 -9.53 -3.34
C ALA A 414 -32.09 -9.06 -4.01
N GLU A 415 -32.07 -7.97 -4.78
CA GLU A 415 -33.21 -7.50 -5.58
C GLU A 415 -33.60 -8.51 -6.66
N GLN A 416 -32.62 -9.12 -7.33
CA GLN A 416 -32.87 -10.18 -8.31
C GLN A 416 -33.44 -11.43 -7.64
N GLU A 417 -32.83 -11.91 -6.55
CA GLU A 417 -33.30 -13.06 -5.76
C GLU A 417 -34.75 -12.86 -5.28
N LEU A 418 -35.09 -11.66 -4.81
CA LEU A 418 -36.46 -11.29 -4.43
C LEU A 418 -37.49 -11.47 -5.55
N GLY A 419 -37.09 -11.25 -6.80
CA GLY A 419 -37.95 -11.47 -7.97
C GLY A 419 -38.31 -12.94 -8.20
N PHE A 420 -37.45 -13.87 -7.75
CA PHE A 420 -37.61 -15.31 -7.94
C PHE A 420 -38.21 -16.04 -6.72
N LEU A 421 -38.29 -15.40 -5.55
CA LEU A 421 -38.78 -16.03 -4.32
C LEU A 421 -40.32 -16.20 -4.29
N PRO A 422 -40.83 -17.31 -3.69
CA PRO A 422 -42.25 -17.50 -3.40
C PRO A 422 -42.80 -16.42 -2.45
N ILE A 423 -44.10 -16.12 -2.55
CA ILE A 423 -44.74 -15.00 -1.83
C ILE A 423 -44.49 -15.05 -0.31
N ASP A 424 -44.52 -16.24 0.28
CA ASP A 424 -44.35 -16.45 1.73
C ASP A 424 -42.94 -16.10 2.23
N GLN A 425 -41.92 -16.18 1.37
CA GLN A 425 -40.52 -15.87 1.69
C GLN A 425 -40.10 -14.44 1.29
N ARG A 426 -40.98 -13.69 0.62
CA ARG A 426 -40.68 -12.32 0.16
C ARG A 426 -40.57 -11.33 1.32
N GLU A 427 -41.23 -11.56 2.45
CA GLU A 427 -41.11 -10.68 3.61
C GLU A 427 -39.70 -10.73 4.22
N GLU A 428 -39.15 -11.93 4.37
CA GLU A 428 -37.78 -12.12 4.86
C GLU A 428 -36.75 -11.53 3.88
N GLY A 429 -36.94 -11.76 2.57
CA GLY A 429 -36.12 -11.14 1.53
C GLY A 429 -36.16 -9.60 1.57
N ARG A 430 -37.34 -9.00 1.83
CA ARG A 430 -37.49 -7.54 1.97
C ARG A 430 -36.78 -7.01 3.22
N ASN A 431 -36.82 -7.75 4.33
CA ASN A 431 -36.09 -7.38 5.55
C ASN A 431 -34.57 -7.44 5.34
N LYS A 432 -34.07 -8.48 4.68
CA LYS A 432 -32.66 -8.60 4.26
C LYS A 432 -32.26 -7.43 3.34
N LEU A 433 -33.10 -7.07 2.38
CA LEU A 433 -32.86 -5.92 1.50
C LEU A 433 -32.78 -4.60 2.29
N ARG A 434 -33.67 -4.37 3.27
CA ARG A 434 -33.64 -3.19 4.14
C ARG A 434 -32.33 -3.11 4.93
N GLN A 435 -31.88 -4.22 5.52
CA GLN A 435 -30.60 -4.28 6.24
C GLN A 435 -29.42 -3.94 5.32
N LEU A 436 -29.38 -4.49 4.11
CA LEU A 436 -28.33 -4.18 3.13
C LEU A 436 -28.35 -2.70 2.71
N ILE A 437 -29.52 -2.08 2.62
CA ILE A 437 -29.66 -0.64 2.33
C ILE A 437 -29.11 0.20 3.48
N GLU A 438 -29.33 -0.20 4.74
CA GLU A 438 -28.75 0.47 5.92
C GLU A 438 -27.23 0.31 5.98
N GLU A 439 -26.72 -0.90 5.74
CA GLU A 439 -25.27 -1.17 5.64
C GLU A 439 -24.64 -0.29 4.54
N LYS A 440 -25.27 -0.19 3.36
CA LYS A 440 -24.81 0.68 2.28
C LYS A 440 -24.71 2.14 2.73
N LYS A 441 -25.69 2.67 3.50
CA LYS A 441 -25.64 4.06 3.98
C LYS A 441 -24.44 4.29 4.91
N LEU A 442 -24.14 3.35 5.80
CA LEU A 442 -22.97 3.43 6.67
C LEU A 442 -21.65 3.39 5.88
N VAL A 443 -21.55 2.45 4.93
CA VAL A 443 -20.38 2.32 4.04
C VAL A 443 -20.20 3.56 3.17
N GLN A 444 -21.30 4.14 2.68
CA GLN A 444 -21.27 5.37 1.89
C GLN A 444 -20.74 6.55 2.71
N LYS A 445 -21.24 6.74 3.94
CA LYS A 445 -20.77 7.80 4.84
C LYS A 445 -19.27 7.65 5.13
N LYS A 446 -18.83 6.42 5.41
CA LYS A 446 -17.40 6.13 5.62
C LYS A 446 -16.56 6.45 4.39
N PHE A 447 -17.03 6.08 3.19
CA PHE A 447 -16.36 6.43 1.95
C PHE A 447 -16.30 7.94 1.71
N GLU A 448 -17.35 8.69 2.03
CA GLU A 448 -17.36 10.15 1.92
C GLU A 448 -16.33 10.80 2.86
N ASP A 449 -16.19 10.29 4.09
CA ASP A 449 -15.17 10.76 5.04
C ASP A 449 -13.75 10.42 4.57
N GLU A 450 -13.52 9.21 4.05
CA GLU A 450 -12.23 8.81 3.45
C GLU A 450 -11.90 9.65 2.20
N LEU A 451 -12.89 9.94 1.35
CA LEU A 451 -12.72 10.77 0.17
C LEU A 451 -12.29 12.20 0.54
N ARG A 452 -12.86 12.76 1.62
CA ARG A 452 -12.47 14.08 2.15
C ARG A 452 -11.02 14.09 2.62
N ILE A 453 -10.58 13.03 3.32
CA ILE A 453 -9.18 12.89 3.76
C ILE A 453 -8.25 12.85 2.55
N ILE A 454 -8.56 12.03 1.52
CA ILE A 454 -7.76 11.96 0.29
C ILE A 454 -7.73 13.33 -0.41
N TYR A 455 -8.87 14.01 -0.49
CA TYR A 455 -8.97 15.35 -1.09
C TYR A 455 -8.08 16.37 -0.35
N GLY A 456 -8.18 16.45 0.98
CA GLY A 456 -7.36 17.36 1.78
C GLY A 456 -5.88 17.03 1.70
N ALA A 457 -5.52 15.75 1.72
CA ALA A 457 -4.14 15.30 1.70
C ALA A 457 -3.47 15.65 0.37
N THR A 458 -4.15 15.39 -0.74
CA THR A 458 -3.63 15.67 -2.09
C THR A 458 -3.49 17.17 -2.36
N LEU A 459 -4.41 17.99 -1.83
CA LEU A 459 -4.33 19.45 -1.93
C LEU A 459 -3.15 20.01 -1.12
N LEU A 460 -2.85 19.45 0.05
CA LEU A 460 -1.75 19.90 0.92
C LEU A 460 -0.38 19.35 0.50
N SER A 461 -0.30 18.09 0.07
CA SER A 461 0.97 17.45 -0.30
C SER A 461 1.43 17.81 -1.72
N VAL A 462 0.48 18.11 -2.62
CA VAL A 462 0.73 18.29 -4.07
C VAL A 462 1.38 17.03 -4.70
N ASP A 463 1.28 15.87 -4.02
CA ASP A 463 1.88 14.61 -4.46
C ASP A 463 0.90 13.44 -4.21
N PRO A 464 0.00 13.13 -5.16
CA PRO A 464 -0.93 12.01 -5.05
C PRO A 464 -0.24 10.65 -5.24
N SER A 465 0.87 10.59 -5.98
CA SER A 465 1.64 9.36 -6.21
C SER A 465 2.34 8.91 -4.93
N GLY A 466 2.95 9.84 -4.19
CA GLY A 466 3.50 9.58 -2.86
C GLY A 466 2.42 9.11 -1.88
N LEU A 467 1.22 9.69 -1.91
CA LEU A 467 0.10 9.26 -1.08
C LEU A 467 -0.37 7.83 -1.41
N LEU A 468 -0.45 7.47 -2.68
CA LEU A 468 -0.77 6.11 -3.10
C LEU A 468 0.28 5.12 -2.61
N ASN A 469 1.56 5.43 -2.83
CA ASN A 469 2.67 4.60 -2.37
C ASN A 469 2.65 4.43 -0.84
N TYR A 470 2.32 5.48 -0.08
CA TYR A 470 2.19 5.41 1.39
C TYR A 470 1.09 4.42 1.80
N ILE A 471 -0.08 4.48 1.16
CA ILE A 471 -1.23 3.61 1.49
C ILE A 471 -0.94 2.15 1.08
N GLU A 472 -0.30 1.92 -0.06
CA GLU A 472 0.05 0.58 -0.54
C GLU A 472 1.21 -0.06 0.25
N SER A 473 2.18 0.76 0.68
CA SER A 473 3.33 0.30 1.48
C SER A 473 3.04 0.20 2.98
N TYR A 474 1.82 0.55 3.42
CA TYR A 474 1.44 0.51 4.82
C TYR A 474 1.49 -0.93 5.37
N PRO A 475 2.14 -1.18 6.52
CA PRO A 475 2.38 -2.53 6.99
C PRO A 475 1.08 -3.24 7.39
N VAL A 476 0.87 -4.45 6.85
CA VAL A 476 -0.26 -5.33 7.17
C VAL A 476 0.19 -6.46 8.09
N PHE A 477 -0.42 -6.53 9.28
CA PHE A 477 -0.05 -7.50 10.32
C PHE A 477 -1.07 -8.66 10.49
N GLU A 478 -2.32 -8.53 10.00
CA GLU A 478 -3.39 -9.53 10.12
C GLU A 478 -3.80 -10.15 8.77
N ARG A 479 -4.35 -11.39 8.77
CA ARG A 479 -4.65 -12.17 7.54
C ARG A 479 -5.67 -11.51 6.60
N ASP A 480 -6.63 -10.74 7.12
CA ASP A 480 -7.62 -9.96 6.36
C ASP A 480 -7.43 -8.44 6.55
N GLY A 481 -6.21 -8.05 6.96
CA GLY A 481 -5.88 -6.72 7.44
C GLY A 481 -5.78 -5.64 6.36
N ASP A 482 -5.76 -5.95 5.06
CA ASP A 482 -5.56 -4.95 4.00
C ASP A 482 -6.60 -3.80 4.06
N LYS A 483 -7.85 -4.15 4.38
CA LYS A 483 -8.92 -3.16 4.57
C LYS A 483 -8.68 -2.29 5.80
N VAL A 484 -8.14 -2.88 6.88
CA VAL A 484 -7.85 -2.21 8.15
C VAL A 484 -6.61 -1.32 8.01
N ALA A 485 -5.56 -1.82 7.34
CA ALA A 485 -4.32 -1.13 7.07
C ALA A 485 -4.55 0.15 6.26
N ALA A 486 -5.32 0.08 5.18
CA ALA A 486 -5.62 1.27 4.39
C ALA A 486 -6.52 2.29 5.13
N VAL A 487 -7.35 1.85 6.09
CA VAL A 487 -8.10 2.78 6.96
C VAL A 487 -7.16 3.44 7.96
N SER A 488 -6.29 2.67 8.62
CA SER A 488 -5.28 3.21 9.54
C SER A 488 -4.29 4.14 8.84
N ALA A 489 -3.91 3.84 7.59
CA ALA A 489 -3.07 4.72 6.78
C ALA A 489 -3.76 6.09 6.55
N LEU A 490 -5.06 6.09 6.26
CA LEU A 490 -5.83 7.33 6.10
C LEU A 490 -6.01 8.08 7.44
N GLU A 491 -6.14 7.37 8.55
CA GLU A 491 -6.16 7.98 9.89
C GLU A 491 -4.82 8.66 10.20
N ASP A 492 -3.69 8.01 9.91
CA ASP A 492 -2.35 8.59 10.07
C ASP A 492 -2.16 9.83 9.17
N VAL A 493 -2.62 9.77 7.92
CA VAL A 493 -2.61 10.91 7.00
C VAL A 493 -3.47 12.05 7.54
N SER A 494 -4.67 11.76 8.04
CA SER A 494 -5.56 12.75 8.67
C SER A 494 -4.90 13.42 9.88
N HIS A 495 -4.22 12.61 10.70
CA HIS A 495 -3.49 13.11 11.86
C HIS A 495 -2.32 14.02 11.45
N ALA A 496 -1.52 13.61 10.47
CA ALA A 496 -0.42 14.43 9.96
C ALA A 496 -0.90 15.75 9.33
N MET A 497 -2.00 15.73 8.60
CA MET A 497 -2.61 16.95 8.04
C MET A 497 -3.00 17.96 9.11
N SER A 498 -3.37 17.51 10.32
CA SER A 498 -3.73 18.42 11.42
C SER A 498 -2.53 19.26 11.90
N PHE A 499 -1.30 18.77 11.69
CA PHE A 499 -0.06 19.49 12.02
C PHE A 499 0.43 20.41 10.88
N GLY A 500 0.04 20.15 9.63
CA GLY A 500 0.30 21.02 8.47
C GLY A 500 0.86 20.30 7.24
N SER A 501 1.08 21.05 6.14
CA SER A 501 1.54 20.51 4.85
C SER A 501 2.89 19.83 4.92
N ASP A 502 3.83 20.40 5.66
CA ASP A 502 5.20 19.92 5.69
C ASP A 502 5.30 18.63 6.52
N ALA A 503 4.49 18.52 7.58
CA ALA A 503 4.32 17.29 8.35
C ALA A 503 3.78 16.15 7.48
N LEU A 504 2.77 16.43 6.65
CA LEU A 504 2.21 15.46 5.71
C LEU A 504 3.26 15.01 4.67
N SER A 505 3.98 15.96 4.07
CA SER A 505 5.03 15.64 3.10
C SER A 505 6.15 14.81 3.74
N HIS A 506 6.48 15.09 5.01
CA HIS A 506 7.44 14.30 5.77
C HIS A 506 6.94 12.87 5.98
N LEU A 507 5.68 12.67 6.38
CA LEU A 507 5.10 11.34 6.56
C LEU A 507 5.14 10.54 5.25
N ILE A 508 4.69 11.15 4.15
CA ILE A 508 4.64 10.53 2.82
C ILE A 508 6.05 10.13 2.35
N SER A 509 7.02 11.05 2.46
CA SER A 509 8.42 10.79 2.06
C SER A 509 9.08 9.67 2.87
N ARG A 510 8.61 9.43 4.10
CA ARG A 510 9.19 8.42 5.00
C ARG A 510 8.55 7.04 4.87
N SER A 511 7.36 6.95 4.27
CA SER A 511 6.61 5.71 4.06
C SER A 511 6.54 4.80 5.30
N LYS A 512 6.32 5.41 6.49
CA LYS A 512 6.29 4.71 7.79
C LYS A 512 5.09 5.16 8.62
N PRO A 513 4.44 4.25 9.37
CA PRO A 513 3.28 4.57 10.19
C PRO A 513 3.62 5.50 11.36
N ILE A 514 2.63 6.21 11.89
CA ILE A 514 2.77 7.05 13.08
C ILE A 514 2.86 6.16 14.33
N ASN A 515 3.77 6.49 15.24
CA ASN A 515 3.92 5.75 16.48
C ASN A 515 2.73 6.01 17.42
N LYS A 516 2.03 4.94 17.81
CA LYS A 516 1.01 5.02 18.87
C LYS A 516 1.73 5.18 20.21
N LYS A 517 1.46 6.28 20.93
CA LYS A 517 2.09 6.59 22.22
C LYS A 517 1.93 5.42 23.20
N GLY A 518 3.02 4.70 23.47
CA GLY A 518 3.07 3.63 24.48
C GLY A 518 3.07 4.19 25.91
N PHE A 519 2.72 3.34 26.89
CA PHE A 519 2.65 3.71 28.31
C PHE A 519 3.92 4.42 28.82
N LEU A 520 5.11 3.91 28.45
CA LEU A 520 6.40 4.49 28.85
C LEU A 520 6.65 5.89 28.25
N SER A 521 6.23 6.13 27.01
CA SER A 521 6.39 7.46 26.37
C SER A 521 5.48 8.51 27.00
N SER A 522 4.27 8.13 27.42
CA SER A 522 3.31 9.04 28.06
C SER A 522 3.82 9.61 29.39
N ILE A 523 4.54 8.81 30.17
CA ILE A 523 5.11 9.23 31.47
C ILE A 523 6.29 10.21 31.28
N VAL A 524 7.05 10.06 30.20
CA VAL A 524 8.31 10.80 29.96
C VAL A 524 8.08 12.10 29.19
N ASN A 525 7.07 12.16 28.31
CA ASN A 525 6.73 13.33 27.50
C ASN A 525 6.61 14.67 28.27
N PRO A 526 6.01 14.76 29.47
CA PRO A 526 5.94 16.03 30.20
C PRO A 526 7.30 16.50 30.75
N LEU A 527 8.23 15.58 30.99
CA LEU A 527 9.56 15.86 31.56
C LEU A 527 10.61 16.13 30.46
N PHE A 528 10.41 15.60 29.27
CA PHE A 528 11.31 15.72 28.12
C PHE A 528 11.65 17.17 27.70
N PRO A 529 10.71 18.12 27.58
CA PRO A 529 11.03 19.50 27.17
C PRO A 529 11.84 20.27 28.23
N LEU A 530 11.76 19.89 29.51
CA LEU A 530 12.48 20.55 30.61
C LEU A 530 14.00 20.27 30.58
N PHE A 531 14.43 19.15 30.00
CA PHE A 531 15.83 18.72 29.99
C PHE A 531 16.56 18.91 28.66
N GLY A 532 15.98 19.67 27.71
CA GLY A 532 16.62 19.98 26.42
C GLY A 532 16.06 19.23 25.20
N GLY A 533 14.83 18.71 25.30
CA GLY A 533 14.18 17.92 24.24
C GLY A 533 14.13 18.60 22.86
N LYS A 534 14.07 19.93 22.78
CA LYS A 534 14.01 20.69 21.51
C LYS A 534 15.22 20.47 20.59
N ILE A 535 16.40 20.22 21.15
CA ILE A 535 17.62 19.96 20.35
C ILE A 535 17.57 18.54 19.79
N LEU A 536 17.07 17.57 20.58
CA LEU A 536 16.89 16.19 20.11
C LEU A 536 15.76 16.06 19.08
N THR A 537 14.68 16.82 19.21
CA THR A 537 13.59 16.84 18.21
C THR A 537 14.10 17.45 16.89
N PHE A 538 14.94 18.48 16.97
CA PHE A 538 15.60 19.05 15.79
C PHE A 538 16.54 18.05 15.10
N LEU A 539 17.38 17.37 15.90
CA LEU A 539 18.31 16.38 15.36
C LEU A 539 17.60 15.14 14.77
N SER A 540 16.42 14.81 15.31
CA SER A 540 15.59 13.68 14.85
C SER A 540 15.18 13.82 13.38
N HIS A 541 14.73 15.01 12.97
CA HIS A 541 14.28 15.23 11.58
C HIS A 541 15.45 15.46 10.62
N SER A 542 16.53 16.13 11.06
CA SER A 542 17.68 16.48 10.22
C SER A 542 18.67 15.31 10.02
N TYR A 543 19.01 14.57 11.08
CA TYR A 543 20.04 13.50 11.04
C TYR A 543 19.61 12.26 11.84
N ARG A 544 18.65 11.50 11.28
CA ARG A 544 18.06 10.31 11.92
C ARG A 544 19.07 9.27 12.42
N GLY A 545 20.11 8.96 11.65
CA GLY A 545 21.11 7.95 12.04
C GLY A 545 21.85 8.35 13.31
N SER A 546 22.31 9.61 13.36
CA SER A 546 22.94 10.19 14.54
C SER A 546 21.98 10.27 15.73
N ALA A 547 20.72 10.63 15.48
CA ALA A 547 19.70 10.72 16.52
C ALA A 547 19.36 9.35 17.13
N LEU A 548 19.28 8.28 16.31
CA LEU A 548 19.11 6.91 16.78
C LEU A 548 20.32 6.45 17.60
N PHE A 549 21.54 6.75 17.14
CA PHE A 549 22.76 6.42 17.88
C PHE A 549 22.80 7.13 19.25
N ILE A 550 22.48 8.42 19.28
CA ILE A 550 22.40 9.21 20.52
C ILE A 550 21.32 8.64 21.46
N LYS A 551 20.14 8.28 20.94
CA LYS A 551 19.08 7.65 21.73
C LYS A 551 19.55 6.36 22.41
N ILE A 552 20.17 5.46 21.65
CA ILE A 552 20.71 4.21 22.20
C ILE A 552 21.81 4.49 23.22
N PHE A 553 22.73 5.39 22.89
CA PHE A 553 23.83 5.76 23.78
C PHE A 553 23.33 6.32 25.12
N LEU A 554 22.33 7.21 25.10
CA LEU A 554 21.72 7.77 26.30
C LEU A 554 21.02 6.69 27.14
N LEU A 555 20.26 5.78 26.52
CA LEU A 555 19.61 4.68 27.22
C LEU A 555 20.62 3.72 27.87
N VAL A 556 21.67 3.35 27.14
CA VAL A 556 22.73 2.49 27.66
C VAL A 556 23.50 3.19 28.79
N SER A 557 23.82 4.48 28.64
CA SER A 557 24.49 5.24 29.70
C SER A 557 23.61 5.38 30.95
N ALA A 558 22.31 5.63 30.80
CA ALA A 558 21.36 5.75 31.91
C ALA A 558 21.28 4.46 32.74
N LEU A 559 21.15 3.32 32.05
CA LEU A 559 21.07 2.00 32.68
C LEU A 559 22.40 1.56 33.29
N LEU A 560 23.53 1.91 32.67
CA LEU A 560 24.85 1.64 33.23
C LEU A 560 25.03 2.38 34.57
N VAL A 561 24.72 3.67 34.61
CA VAL A 561 24.78 4.47 35.84
C VAL A 561 23.82 3.93 36.91
N PHE A 562 22.64 3.47 36.50
CA PHE A 562 21.68 2.83 37.39
C PHE A 562 22.21 1.52 38.00
N PHE A 563 22.82 0.64 37.20
CA PHE A 563 23.45 -0.57 37.70
C PHE A 563 24.67 -0.30 38.58
N VAL A 564 25.41 0.77 38.33
CA VAL A 564 26.47 1.23 39.23
C VAL A 564 25.89 1.71 40.56
N PHE A 565 24.78 2.44 40.54
CA PHE A 565 24.06 2.87 41.74
C PHE A 565 23.56 1.70 42.58
N ILE A 566 22.82 0.76 41.98
CA ILE A 566 22.28 -0.43 42.67
C ILE A 566 23.42 -1.21 43.35
N ALA A 567 24.52 -1.44 42.62
CA ALA A 567 25.67 -2.18 43.14
C ALA A 567 26.38 -1.48 44.32
N ASN A 568 26.24 -0.16 44.44
CA ASN A 568 26.83 0.63 45.53
C ASN A 568 25.87 0.78 46.74
N ILE A 569 24.56 0.77 46.51
CA ILE A 569 23.53 0.98 47.54
C ILE A 569 23.13 -0.34 48.23
N LEU A 570 23.08 -1.46 47.50
CA LEU A 570 22.68 -2.74 48.07
C LEU A 570 23.68 -3.15 49.15
N PRO A 571 23.20 -3.55 50.35
CA PRO A 571 24.09 -4.08 51.38
C PRO A 571 24.79 -5.31 50.81
N LYS A 572 26.13 -5.26 50.75
CA LYS A 572 26.93 -6.42 50.39
C LYS A 572 26.59 -7.51 51.41
N PRO A 573 26.09 -8.70 51.00
CA PRO A 573 25.84 -9.77 51.93
C PRO A 573 27.13 -10.08 52.70
N SER A 574 27.03 -10.45 53.98
CA SER A 574 28.19 -10.74 54.85
C SER A 574 29.14 -11.82 54.31
N HIS A 575 28.69 -12.59 53.32
CA HIS A 575 29.44 -13.64 52.61
C HIS A 575 30.01 -13.18 51.24
N HIS A 576 30.09 -11.86 50.99
CA HIS A 576 30.55 -11.35 49.71
C HIS A 576 32.06 -11.56 49.54
N ARG A 577 32.40 -12.50 48.66
CA ARG A 577 33.76 -12.85 48.22
C ARG A 577 34.57 -11.69 47.64
N SER A 578 35.90 -11.88 47.57
CA SER A 578 36.92 -10.90 47.13
C SER A 578 36.57 -10.17 45.83
N ASN A 579 37.14 -8.98 45.64
CA ASN A 579 36.83 -8.17 44.47
C ASN A 579 37.41 -8.75 43.17
N SER A 580 36.56 -9.08 42.20
CA SER A 580 37.02 -9.31 40.80
C SER A 580 37.65 -8.06 40.19
N HIS A 581 38.45 -8.25 39.14
CA HIS A 581 39.09 -7.17 38.41
C HIS A 581 38.07 -6.10 37.97
N PHE A 582 38.47 -4.83 38.11
CA PHE A 582 37.66 -3.65 37.78
C PHE A 582 37.07 -3.72 36.37
N PHE A 583 37.89 -4.08 35.36
CA PHE A 583 37.48 -4.19 33.97
C PHE A 583 36.32 -5.18 33.78
N LEU A 584 36.42 -6.36 34.39
CA LEU A 584 35.42 -7.43 34.27
C LEU A 584 34.07 -7.07 34.92
N ARG A 585 34.09 -6.25 35.97
CA ARG A 585 32.87 -5.71 36.59
C ARG A 585 32.18 -4.68 35.72
N TRP A 586 32.96 -3.83 35.07
CA TRP A 586 32.45 -2.83 34.13
C TRP A 586 31.84 -3.47 32.90
N THR A 587 32.52 -4.47 32.33
CA THR A 587 32.01 -5.18 31.16
C THR A 587 30.71 -5.94 31.43
N VAL A 588 30.56 -6.58 32.60
CA VAL A 588 29.29 -7.24 32.99
C VAL A 588 28.14 -6.24 33.11
N LYS A 589 28.40 -5.07 33.73
CA LYS A 589 27.39 -4.01 33.86
C LYS A 589 27.03 -3.40 32.50
N LEU A 590 28.02 -3.21 31.63
CA LEU A 590 27.83 -2.68 30.28
C LEU A 590 27.06 -3.66 29.40
N SER A 591 27.40 -4.96 29.41
CA SER A 591 26.67 -5.98 28.66
C SER A 591 25.23 -6.14 29.15
N GLY A 592 25.02 -6.15 30.48
CA GLY A 592 23.68 -6.17 31.06
C GLY A 592 22.87 -4.91 30.72
N SER A 593 23.51 -3.76 30.68
CA SER A 593 22.89 -2.48 30.30
C SER A 593 22.45 -2.47 28.84
N ILE A 594 23.28 -2.98 27.93
CA ILE A 594 22.94 -3.12 26.51
C ILE A 594 21.75 -4.06 26.34
N PHE A 595 21.72 -5.18 27.06
CA PHE A 595 20.63 -6.14 27.00
C PHE A 595 19.29 -5.55 27.48
N VAL A 596 19.28 -4.85 28.62
CA VAL A 596 18.06 -4.19 29.11
C VAL A 596 17.64 -3.03 28.20
N ALA A 597 18.59 -2.27 27.64
CA ALA A 597 18.30 -1.24 26.65
C ALA A 597 17.62 -1.83 25.40
N LEU A 598 18.08 -3.00 24.92
CA LEU A 598 17.48 -3.70 23.80
C LEU A 598 16.03 -4.11 24.11
N ILE A 599 15.77 -4.68 25.29
CA ILE A 599 14.40 -5.03 25.71
C ILE A 599 13.51 -3.80 25.74
N ILE A 600 14.00 -2.68 26.28
CA ILE A 600 13.27 -1.42 26.31
C ILE A 600 12.93 -0.96 24.88
N VAL A 601 13.89 -0.96 23.96
CA VAL A 601 13.64 -0.58 22.56
C VAL A 601 12.60 -1.48 21.89
N LEU A 602 12.70 -2.80 22.08
CA LEU A 602 11.73 -3.76 21.54
C LEU A 602 10.34 -3.59 22.15
N SER A 603 10.27 -3.20 23.43
CA SER A 603 9.00 -2.88 24.09
C SER A 603 8.40 -1.56 23.62
N LEU A 604 9.22 -0.59 23.19
CA LEU A 604 8.76 0.69 22.64
C LEU A 604 8.28 0.53 21.18
N GLU A 605 8.85 -0.41 20.43
CA GLU A 605 8.51 -0.67 19.03
C GLU A 605 8.21 -2.17 18.79
N PRO A 606 7.02 -2.66 19.21
CA PRO A 606 6.63 -4.05 18.97
C PRO A 606 6.58 -4.39 17.47
N ASN A 607 6.35 -3.40 16.61
CA ASN A 607 6.35 -3.55 15.15
C ASN A 607 7.69 -4.07 14.59
N LEU A 608 8.81 -3.92 15.30
CA LEU A 608 10.10 -4.48 14.88
C LEU A 608 10.12 -6.01 14.92
N LEU A 609 9.26 -6.63 15.72
CA LEU A 609 9.13 -8.08 15.84
C LEU A 609 8.10 -8.66 14.86
N HIS A 610 7.26 -7.81 14.27
CA HIS A 610 6.26 -8.22 13.29
C HIS A 610 6.81 -8.03 11.87
N THR A 611 6.90 -9.12 11.10
CA THR A 611 7.22 -9.00 9.67
C THR A 611 5.97 -8.52 8.91
N PRO A 612 6.04 -7.39 8.17
CA PRO A 612 4.94 -7.02 7.28
C PRO A 612 4.76 -8.13 6.25
N ARG A 613 3.52 -8.55 5.97
CA ARG A 613 3.27 -9.44 4.84
C ARG A 613 3.47 -8.66 3.55
N GLY A 614 4.60 -8.88 2.88
CA GLY A 614 4.89 -8.37 1.56
C GLY A 614 5.85 -9.33 0.87
N GLN A 615 5.41 -9.91 -0.26
CA GLN A 615 6.02 -11.01 -1.01
C GLN A 615 5.76 -12.40 -0.40
N ILE A 616 4.67 -13.05 -0.80
CA ILE A 616 4.60 -14.45 -1.31
C ILE A 616 3.13 -14.76 -1.59
N SER A 617 2.93 -15.37 -2.75
CA SER A 617 1.69 -15.93 -3.28
C SER A 617 0.82 -16.68 -2.27
N VAL A 618 -0.49 -16.55 -2.45
CA VAL A 618 -1.48 -17.45 -1.88
C VAL A 618 -1.15 -18.89 -2.28
N ALA A 619 -0.60 -19.66 -1.34
CA ALA A 619 -0.67 -21.12 -1.36
C ALA A 619 -1.33 -21.53 -0.04
N GLY A 620 -2.45 -22.22 -0.18
CA GLY A 620 -3.34 -22.60 0.92
C GLY A 620 -2.67 -23.52 1.93
N PHE A 621 -3.29 -23.55 3.11
CA PHE A 621 -3.08 -24.57 4.12
C PHE A 621 -3.19 -25.96 3.49
N ASP A 622 -2.07 -26.66 3.33
CA ASP A 622 -1.93 -28.08 3.60
C ASP A 622 -0.43 -28.46 3.56
N PHE A 623 -0.03 -29.37 4.46
CA PHE A 623 1.31 -29.95 4.64
C PHE A 623 2.38 -29.17 5.42
N ALA A 624 2.21 -29.09 6.76
CA ALA A 624 3.26 -28.64 7.68
C ALA A 624 4.40 -29.67 7.91
N LEU A 625 4.22 -30.96 7.58
CA LEU A 625 5.25 -31.99 7.82
C LEU A 625 6.11 -32.29 6.58
N ALA A 626 5.50 -32.33 5.39
CA ALA A 626 6.25 -32.59 4.14
C ALA A 626 7.15 -31.41 3.76
N ASN A 627 6.72 -30.17 4.05
CA ASN A 627 7.55 -28.98 3.82
C ASN A 627 8.76 -28.91 4.76
N LEU A 628 8.71 -29.46 5.97
CA LEU A 628 9.88 -29.50 6.87
C LEU A 628 10.97 -30.48 6.38
N LEU A 629 10.57 -31.58 5.72
CA LEU A 629 11.52 -32.52 5.11
C LEU A 629 12.04 -32.04 3.75
N ALA A 630 11.22 -31.32 2.96
CA ALA A 630 11.66 -30.67 1.74
C ALA A 630 12.61 -29.49 2.00
N TYR A 631 12.38 -28.69 3.05
CA TYR A 631 13.27 -27.60 3.47
C TYR A 631 14.64 -28.07 3.99
N ALA A 632 14.74 -29.32 4.45
CA ALA A 632 16.02 -29.88 4.88
C ALA A 632 16.94 -30.26 3.71
N ASN A 633 16.43 -30.28 2.47
CA ASN A 633 17.11 -30.94 1.36
C ASN A 633 17.27 -30.10 0.07
N GLU A 634 17.14 -28.78 0.12
CA GLU A 634 17.44 -27.91 -1.02
C GLU A 634 18.41 -26.78 -0.66
N GLU A 635 19.34 -26.51 -1.58
CA GLU A 635 20.29 -25.39 -1.63
C GLU A 635 19.59 -24.00 -1.74
N SER A 636 18.49 -23.78 -1.01
CA SER A 636 17.74 -22.51 -0.97
C SER A 636 18.04 -21.64 0.26
N MET A 637 18.92 -22.10 1.15
CA MET A 637 19.38 -21.33 2.32
C MET A 637 20.22 -20.08 1.98
N ALA A 638 20.65 -19.91 0.72
CA ALA A 638 21.48 -18.78 0.32
C ALA A 638 20.70 -17.52 -0.11
N ASP A 639 19.44 -17.66 -0.55
CA ASP A 639 18.67 -16.55 -1.15
C ASP A 639 17.54 -15.99 -0.28
N GLN A 640 17.29 -16.56 0.90
CA GLN A 640 16.46 -15.90 1.90
C GLN A 640 17.31 -14.87 2.65
N ASN A 641 17.21 -13.61 2.21
CA ASN A 641 17.59 -12.45 3.02
C ASN A 641 17.16 -12.70 4.46
N LEU A 642 18.12 -12.90 5.35
CA LEU A 642 17.90 -13.11 6.79
C LEU A 642 16.89 -12.05 7.24
N THR A 643 15.66 -12.46 7.59
CA THR A 643 14.63 -11.48 7.91
C THR A 643 15.13 -10.67 9.09
N ILE A 644 14.99 -9.34 9.06
CA ILE A 644 15.50 -8.44 10.11
C ILE A 644 15.11 -8.94 11.53
N VAL A 645 13.94 -9.58 11.64
CA VAL A 645 13.43 -10.23 12.85
C VAL A 645 14.31 -11.39 13.33
N THR A 646 14.72 -12.31 12.47
CA THR A 646 15.64 -13.41 12.84
C THR A 646 16.98 -12.89 13.34
N ALA A 647 17.53 -11.87 12.68
CA ALA A 647 18.77 -11.22 13.11
C ALA A 647 18.64 -10.56 14.50
N ILE A 648 17.52 -9.87 14.75
CA ILE A 648 17.25 -9.24 16.06
C ILE A 648 17.12 -10.28 17.16
N ILE A 649 16.34 -11.35 16.93
CA ILE A 649 16.13 -12.42 17.93
C ILE A 649 17.45 -13.16 18.21
N ALA A 650 18.17 -13.56 17.17
CA ALA A 650 19.47 -14.21 17.31
C ALA A 650 20.49 -13.31 18.02
N GLY A 651 20.52 -12.01 17.69
CA GLY A 651 21.36 -11.01 18.35
C GLY A 651 21.02 -10.83 19.83
N ALA A 652 19.73 -10.85 20.19
CA ALA A 652 19.29 -10.78 21.58
C ALA A 652 19.76 -12.00 22.39
N PHE A 653 19.61 -13.21 21.84
CA PHE A 653 20.10 -14.43 22.49
C PHE A 653 21.63 -14.44 22.61
N LEU A 654 22.35 -13.99 21.58
CA LEU A 654 23.80 -13.84 21.63
C LEU A 654 24.23 -12.89 22.76
N LEU A 655 23.53 -11.75 22.94
CA LEU A 655 23.80 -10.83 24.05
C LEU A 655 23.58 -11.47 25.42
N VAL A 656 22.51 -12.26 25.60
CA VAL A 656 22.27 -13.01 26.84
C VAL A 656 23.43 -13.96 27.14
N GLN A 657 23.90 -14.71 26.12
CA GLN A 657 25.00 -15.64 26.28
C GLN A 657 26.31 -14.93 26.63
N ILE A 658 26.58 -13.75 26.05
CA ILE A 658 27.72 -12.90 26.42
C ILE A 658 27.61 -12.46 27.89
N VAL A 659 26.43 -12.03 28.35
CA VAL A 659 26.22 -11.63 29.75
C VAL A 659 26.53 -12.79 30.69
N ILE A 660 25.99 -13.98 30.42
CA ILE A 660 26.23 -15.19 31.23
C ILE A 660 27.73 -15.55 31.23
N PHE A 661 28.37 -15.54 30.06
CA PHE A 661 29.79 -15.81 29.92
C PHE A 661 30.66 -14.85 30.74
N MET A 662 30.35 -13.54 30.71
CA MET A 662 31.09 -12.54 31.48
C MET A 662 30.85 -12.67 32.99
N ILE A 663 29.64 -13.07 33.42
CA ILE A 663 29.35 -13.40 34.84
C ILE A 663 30.21 -14.59 35.28
N CYS A 664 30.29 -15.64 34.46
CA CYS A 664 31.11 -16.82 34.76
C CYS A 664 32.60 -16.47 34.89
N LEU A 665 33.15 -15.68 33.95
CA LEU A 665 34.52 -15.18 34.04
C LEU A 665 34.76 -14.31 35.29
N SER A 666 33.78 -13.49 35.66
CA SER A 666 33.86 -12.66 36.87
C SER A 666 33.91 -13.53 38.12
N ARG A 667 33.11 -14.60 38.17
CA ARG A 667 33.12 -15.57 39.28
C ARG A 667 34.43 -16.34 39.37
N ILE A 668 34.96 -16.83 38.25
CA ILE A 668 36.27 -17.49 38.20
C ILE A 668 37.38 -16.54 38.67
N SER A 669 37.33 -15.27 38.26
CA SER A 669 38.27 -14.24 38.72
C SER A 669 38.17 -13.97 40.22
N GLN A 670 36.97 -14.04 40.83
CA GLN A 670 36.80 -13.91 42.28
C GLN A 670 37.50 -15.07 43.01
N VAL A 671 37.27 -16.31 42.56
CA VAL A 671 37.89 -17.51 43.15
C VAL A 671 39.42 -17.50 42.98
N LYS A 672 39.92 -16.94 41.87
CA LYS A 672 41.37 -16.79 41.63
C LYS A 672 42.02 -15.81 42.60
N ASN A 673 41.35 -14.69 42.88
CA ASN A 673 41.88 -13.58 43.69
C ASN A 673 41.75 -13.81 45.21
N GLU A 674 41.20 -14.94 45.66
CA GLU A 674 41.14 -15.27 47.09
C GLU A 674 42.41 -15.99 47.56
N GLU A 675 42.94 -15.62 48.73
CA GLU A 675 44.08 -16.28 49.38
C GLU A 675 43.59 -17.50 50.17
N LEU A 676 43.14 -18.54 49.47
CA LEU A 676 42.61 -19.78 50.05
C LEU A 676 43.46 -21.00 49.66
N LYS A 677 43.47 -22.02 50.52
CA LYS A 677 44.12 -23.31 50.23
C LYS A 677 43.61 -23.89 48.89
N PRO A 678 44.48 -24.41 48.01
CA PRO A 678 44.15 -25.02 46.73
C PRO A 678 42.98 -26.00 46.75
N GLY A 679 42.89 -26.87 47.78
CA GLY A 679 41.79 -27.82 47.92
C GLY A 679 40.43 -27.16 48.15
N LEU A 680 40.39 -26.04 48.87
CA LEU A 680 39.16 -25.26 49.09
C LEU A 680 38.77 -24.49 47.81
N LYS A 681 39.74 -24.01 47.02
CA LYS A 681 39.45 -23.40 45.71
C LYS A 681 38.85 -24.39 44.73
N LEU A 682 39.25 -25.65 44.79
CA LEU A 682 38.71 -26.72 43.95
C LEU A 682 37.24 -26.98 44.30
N SER A 683 36.91 -27.15 45.58
CA SER A 683 35.52 -27.38 46.01
C SER A 683 34.61 -26.17 45.75
N LEU A 684 35.15 -24.95 45.82
CA LEU A 684 34.42 -23.73 45.45
C LEU A 684 34.15 -23.65 43.95
N LEU A 685 35.06 -24.16 43.11
CA LEU A 685 34.87 -24.22 41.65
C LEU A 685 33.83 -25.28 41.29
N ASP A 686 33.83 -26.42 41.99
CA ASP A 686 32.84 -27.49 41.81
C ASP A 686 31.42 -27.02 42.22
N ASN A 687 31.30 -26.18 43.27
CA ASN A 687 30.00 -25.60 43.66
C ASN A 687 29.41 -24.61 42.64
N GLU A 688 30.25 -23.99 41.82
CA GLU A 688 29.82 -23.05 40.77
C GLU A 688 29.58 -23.75 39.42
N GLU A 689 29.70 -25.08 39.34
CA GLU A 689 29.55 -25.85 38.11
C GLU A 689 28.16 -25.67 37.47
N ASN A 690 27.11 -25.63 38.29
CA ASN A 690 25.74 -25.35 37.83
C ASN A 690 25.58 -23.93 37.26
N LEU A 691 26.38 -22.96 37.72
CA LEU A 691 26.39 -21.61 37.15
C LEU A 691 27.13 -21.59 35.80
N PHE A 692 28.18 -22.40 35.64
CA PHE A 692 28.88 -22.54 34.37
C PHE A 692 28.02 -23.22 33.29
N ASP A 693 27.06 -24.05 33.69
CA ASP A 693 26.07 -24.67 32.79
C ASP A 693 24.82 -23.80 32.54
N LEU A 694 24.72 -22.62 33.16
CA LEU A 694 23.58 -21.70 32.98
C LEU A 694 23.35 -21.30 31.52
N GLY A 695 24.42 -21.13 30.74
CA GLY A 695 24.32 -20.79 29.31
C GLY A 695 23.59 -21.87 28.50
N LEU A 696 23.77 -23.14 28.87
CA LEU A 696 23.10 -24.28 28.26
C LEU A 696 21.62 -24.32 28.65
N TYR A 697 21.29 -24.10 29.92
CA TYR A 697 19.90 -24.08 30.40
C TYR A 697 19.09 -22.95 29.78
N VAL A 698 19.69 -21.76 29.64
CA VAL A 698 19.03 -20.61 28.99
C VAL A 698 18.85 -20.86 27.49
N GLY A 699 19.82 -21.48 26.82
CA GLY A 699 19.70 -21.88 25.42
C GLY A 699 18.55 -22.87 25.20
N LEU A 700 18.52 -23.96 25.98
CA LEU A 700 17.47 -24.98 25.91
C LEU A 700 16.08 -24.40 26.27
N GLY A 701 16.00 -23.61 27.34
CA GLY A 701 14.78 -22.90 27.72
C GLY A 701 14.26 -21.98 26.61
N GLY A 702 15.16 -21.27 25.91
CA GLY A 702 14.82 -20.44 24.75
C GLY A 702 14.22 -21.24 23.60
N THR A 703 14.72 -22.43 23.31
CA THR A 703 14.13 -23.32 22.29
C THR A 703 12.75 -23.83 22.66
N VAL A 704 12.56 -24.24 23.91
CA VAL A 704 11.26 -24.71 24.41
C VAL A 704 10.22 -23.58 24.36
N LEU A 705 10.59 -22.38 24.82
CA LEU A 705 9.71 -21.21 24.78
C LEU A 705 9.33 -20.83 23.34
N SER A 706 10.28 -20.91 22.40
CA SER A 706 10.03 -20.59 20.99
C SER A 706 9.09 -21.61 20.32
N LEU A 707 9.23 -22.90 20.65
CA LEU A 707 8.32 -23.95 20.19
C LEU A 707 6.91 -23.75 20.74
N ILE A 708 6.78 -23.38 22.02
CA ILE A 708 5.47 -23.06 22.64
C ILE A 708 4.83 -21.84 21.96
N LEU A 709 5.62 -20.79 21.71
CA LEU A 709 5.13 -19.56 21.04
C LEU A 709 4.65 -19.85 19.62
N LEU A 710 5.36 -20.70 18.87
CA LEU A 710 4.94 -21.15 17.54
C LEU A 710 3.60 -21.90 17.60
N LEU A 711 3.48 -22.85 18.53
CA LEU A 711 2.30 -23.72 18.63
C LEU A 711 1.03 -22.98 19.09
N ILE A 712 1.17 -21.95 19.92
CA ILE A 712 0.03 -21.24 20.55
C ILE A 712 -0.33 -19.93 19.83
N LEU A 713 0.65 -19.19 19.29
CA LEU A 713 0.46 -17.84 18.71
C LEU A 713 0.56 -17.78 17.18
N ASP A 714 0.71 -18.90 16.46
CA ASP A 714 0.81 -18.96 14.99
C ASP A 714 1.89 -18.01 14.41
N VAL A 715 2.99 -17.83 15.16
CA VAL A 715 4.14 -16.99 14.76
C VAL A 715 4.97 -17.75 13.71
N LYS A 716 5.39 -17.06 12.64
CA LYS A 716 6.09 -17.63 11.46
C LYS A 716 7.33 -18.48 11.81
N GLN A 717 7.66 -19.41 10.90
CA GLN A 717 8.80 -20.34 10.93
C GLN A 717 10.16 -19.66 11.17
N ASP A 718 10.33 -18.39 10.83
CA ASP A 718 11.51 -17.57 11.08
C ASP A 718 11.97 -17.57 12.57
N ALA A 719 11.03 -17.66 13.51
CA ALA A 719 11.34 -17.73 14.95
C ALA A 719 12.10 -19.02 15.32
N LEU A 720 11.93 -20.09 14.54
CA LEU A 720 12.56 -21.40 14.76
C LEU A 720 14.09 -21.32 14.54
N ILE A 721 14.54 -20.58 13.52
CA ILE A 721 15.98 -20.38 13.24
C ILE A 721 16.64 -19.58 14.37
N GLY A 722 15.97 -18.56 14.90
CA GLY A 722 16.40 -17.80 16.07
C GLY A 722 16.52 -18.65 17.34
N ALA A 723 15.67 -19.66 17.49
CA ALA A 723 15.70 -20.58 18.62
C ALA A 723 16.89 -21.57 18.54
N TYR A 724 17.11 -22.20 17.39
CA TYR A 724 18.24 -23.13 17.20
C TYR A 724 19.60 -22.43 17.29
N THR A 725 19.69 -21.17 16.85
CA THR A 725 20.91 -20.37 17.02
C THR A 725 21.19 -20.06 18.50
N SER A 726 20.16 -19.89 19.34
CA SER A 726 20.31 -19.69 20.79
C SER A 726 20.93 -20.89 21.51
N THR A 727 20.50 -22.11 21.21
CA THR A 727 21.10 -23.34 21.77
C THR A 727 22.52 -23.53 21.28
N LEU A 728 22.79 -23.27 20.00
CA LEU A 728 24.14 -23.35 19.44
C LEU A 728 25.10 -22.39 20.15
N PHE A 729 24.69 -21.13 20.36
CA PHE A 729 25.50 -20.17 21.14
C PHE A 729 25.71 -20.64 22.58
N GLY A 730 24.67 -21.15 23.25
CA GLY A 730 24.79 -21.68 24.62
C GLY A 730 25.83 -22.80 24.73
N ILE A 731 25.79 -23.78 23.81
CA ILE A 731 26.77 -24.87 23.76
C ILE A 731 28.18 -24.33 23.52
N LEU A 732 28.34 -23.43 22.54
CA LEU A 732 29.65 -22.89 22.16
C LEU A 732 30.29 -22.08 23.29
N PHE A 733 29.55 -21.18 23.95
CA PHE A 733 30.07 -20.36 25.04
C PHE A 733 30.40 -21.19 26.29
N VAL A 734 29.57 -22.18 26.65
CA VAL A 734 29.85 -23.10 27.77
C VAL A 734 31.07 -23.96 27.46
N ALA A 735 31.17 -24.51 26.25
CA ALA A 735 32.33 -25.29 25.82
C ALA A 735 33.61 -24.44 25.85
N ALA A 736 33.57 -23.21 25.32
CA ALA A 736 34.70 -22.29 25.35
C ALA A 736 35.13 -21.97 26.79
N LEU A 737 34.18 -21.68 27.69
CA LEU A 737 34.45 -21.43 29.11
C LEU A 737 35.11 -22.64 29.77
N LYS A 738 34.52 -23.84 29.60
CA LYS A 738 35.00 -25.07 30.26
C LYS A 738 36.38 -25.49 29.73
N ILE A 739 36.59 -25.47 28.42
CA ILE A 739 37.83 -25.93 27.77
C ILE A 739 38.98 -24.95 27.98
N PHE A 740 38.77 -23.65 27.71
CA PHE A 740 39.87 -22.68 27.69
C PHE A 740 40.14 -22.00 29.04
N VAL A 741 39.16 -21.96 29.95
CA VAL A 741 39.29 -21.23 31.22
C VAL A 741 39.26 -22.16 32.43
N VAL A 742 38.20 -22.96 32.57
CA VAL A 742 38.00 -23.80 33.77
C VAL A 742 39.00 -24.95 33.82
N ARG A 743 39.17 -25.70 32.73
CA ARG A 743 40.09 -26.86 32.67
C ARG A 743 41.56 -26.52 32.99
N PRO A 744 42.21 -25.52 32.36
CA PRO A 744 43.59 -25.19 32.71
C PRO A 744 43.72 -24.66 34.14
N TYR A 745 42.72 -23.93 34.63
CA TYR A 745 42.71 -23.44 36.00
C TYR A 745 42.57 -24.58 37.02
N ARG A 746 41.68 -25.55 36.78
CA ARG A 746 41.53 -26.76 37.60
C ARG A 746 42.82 -27.59 37.61
N ASN A 747 43.44 -27.81 36.45
CA ASN A 747 44.71 -28.52 36.35
C ASN A 747 45.82 -27.84 37.16
N HIS A 748 45.93 -26.50 37.06
CA HIS A 748 46.90 -25.74 37.83
C HIS A 748 46.66 -25.81 39.35
N LEU A 749 45.40 -25.83 39.79
CA LEU A 749 45.06 -26.00 41.21
C LEU A 749 45.34 -27.42 41.74
N LEU A 750 45.08 -28.46 40.93
CA LEU A 750 45.41 -29.85 41.29
C LEU A 750 46.92 -30.05 41.46
N VAL A 751 47.73 -29.52 40.53
CA VAL A 751 49.20 -29.57 40.65
C VAL A 751 49.69 -28.85 41.91
N LYS A 752 49.08 -27.71 42.28
CA LYS A 752 49.40 -27.01 43.52
C LYS A 752 48.98 -27.77 44.77
N GLN A 753 47.82 -28.45 44.73
CA GLN A 753 47.34 -29.28 45.83
C GLN A 753 48.23 -30.50 46.07
N ASP A 754 48.68 -31.16 45.00
CA ASP A 754 49.63 -32.28 45.10
C ASP A 754 51.02 -31.82 45.55
N GLY A 755 51.42 -30.59 45.19
CA GLY A 755 52.60 -29.93 45.72
C GLY A 755 52.51 -29.72 47.23
N GLU A 756 51.42 -29.15 47.75
CA GLU A 756 51.21 -28.93 49.19
C GLU A 756 51.17 -30.25 49.99
N LYS A 757 50.50 -31.28 49.47
CA LYS A 757 50.45 -32.60 50.13
C LYS A 757 51.81 -33.28 50.26
N ARG A 758 52.78 -32.97 49.39
CA ARG A 758 54.16 -33.47 49.48
C ARG A 758 55.04 -32.70 50.48
N TYR A 759 54.63 -31.51 50.90
CA TYR A 759 55.34 -30.72 51.92
C TYR A 759 54.73 -30.89 53.33
N GLU A 760 53.48 -31.35 53.43
CA GLU A 760 52.83 -31.72 54.71
C GLU A 760 53.11 -33.18 55.15
N SER A 761 53.68 -34.02 54.27
CA SER A 761 54.23 -35.36 54.57
C SER A 761 55.72 -35.29 54.87
#